data_AF-A0A420TRM4-F1
#
_entry.id   AF-A0A420TRM4-F1
#
_cell.length_a   1.000
_cell.length_b   1.000
_cell.length_c   1.000
_cell.angle_alpha   90.00
_cell.angle_beta   90.00
_cell.angle_gamma   90.00
#
_symmetry.space_group_name_H-M   'P 1'
#
loop_
_entity.id
_entity.type
_entity.pdbx_description
1 polymer ?
#
loop_
_entity_poly.entity_id
_entity_poly.type
_entity_poly.pdbx_seq_one_letter_code
_entity_poly.pdbx_strand_id
1 'polypeptide(L)'
;MKAFSLSILLGAFLSRTDAAEQKHIDDACSDVWGVIGCSSTVTYPDYPKPIYNNGVQIDTEIVTKDVDICSAVDEALGSIDFVNNAETYCSCLSNAIYWGTISNAKPNYDGQINAHLTGPYLDLISKDETIDVATYRKLAKAVMSCYTGTCDGPKVRAFFASYVQNSYSVTESDFVGMLNKWGTLFDTLKKKTADVQTYSKQVQARLKTVSTKVNSVKANVCKSNACKGATPANAFKKYASTIATVKSLQGVPSAAGKSLANIPKMKQITQNAIKYTTTPADEAYYLNLMTEYHVNSLRDVIKAFRVTQYLPQAADDLKKLTGTFNLISNHAGAAKTAATSINQILSVSWAKNSELSKTASGRKVRDGLINIQKSFRNDLKGPLDNLIKANKAVEDILVQLPLRKKRLEFSSGGVSYSRWIEAKMPVPCKKEKTYSKTIGGFSKSMSPLAMGTFATTLLTLSLSMMGFRGVETQTIFIGNLCFAAGLCMFVSAQWEMARGNTFGYSALSAYAVFYGGYGVILCPSLGVLDSYGGPTPEYHNALGFYALIFTRLTNFSNLVSFGIFTTIFFCFTLDAASNFAHADGKVEVAKNLMKAAGVFGFVSGLLGYYSCAAAMCADALPFELPCGDTSRFFKKTRKQL
;
A
#
# COMPACT_ATOMS: atom_id res chain seq x y z
N MET A 1 -11.63 19.68 54.17
CA MET A 1 -13.06 19.30 54.25
C MET A 1 -13.71 19.54 52.90
N LYS A 2 -14.30 18.49 52.33
CA LYS A 2 -15.26 18.44 51.19
C LYS A 2 -14.73 19.02 49.86
N ALA A 3 -14.44 18.21 48.84
CA ALA A 3 -15.43 17.40 48.13
C ALA A 3 -14.85 16.06 47.62
N PHE A 4 -15.04 15.02 48.43
CA PHE A 4 -15.28 13.66 47.97
C PHE A 4 -16.80 13.55 47.67
N SER A 5 -17.20 12.69 46.75
CA SER A 5 -18.58 12.33 46.34
C SER A 5 -19.19 13.08 45.14
N LEU A 6 -18.69 12.79 43.93
CA LEU A 6 -19.58 12.59 42.76
C LEU A 6 -18.90 11.87 41.57
N SER A 7 -17.61 11.53 41.63
CA SER A 7 -16.91 10.85 40.52
C SER A 7 -17.01 9.31 40.55
N ILE A 8 -17.59 8.74 41.61
CA ILE A 8 -17.74 7.29 41.81
C ILE A 8 -18.86 6.70 40.91
N LEU A 9 -19.69 7.53 40.27
CA LEU A 9 -20.81 7.08 39.43
C LEU A 9 -20.64 7.27 37.92
N LEU A 10 -19.53 7.86 37.44
CA LEU A 10 -19.21 7.88 36.00
C LEU A 10 -18.02 6.97 35.60
N GLY A 11 -17.32 6.36 36.56
CA GLY A 11 -16.23 5.40 36.30
C GLY A 11 -16.68 4.00 35.87
N ALA A 12 -17.99 3.72 35.87
CA ALA A 12 -18.53 2.37 35.62
C ALA A 12 -19.06 2.14 34.19
N PHE A 13 -19.04 3.14 33.31
CA PHE A 13 -19.56 3.00 31.92
C PHE A 13 -18.55 3.27 30.80
N LEU A 14 -17.28 3.59 31.12
CA LEU A 14 -16.22 3.80 30.12
C LEU A 14 -15.03 2.84 30.25
N SER A 15 -15.10 1.82 31.11
CA SER A 15 -13.99 0.91 31.43
C SER A 15 -14.01 -0.46 30.72
N ARG A 16 -14.79 -0.63 29.63
CA ARG A 16 -14.92 -1.94 28.97
C ARG A 16 -13.98 -2.23 27.80
N THR A 17 -13.11 -1.30 27.41
CA THR A 17 -12.09 -1.57 26.36
C THR A 17 -10.65 -1.58 26.86
N ASP A 18 -10.37 -1.15 28.10
CA ASP A 18 -9.00 -1.03 28.62
C ASP A 18 -8.56 -2.22 29.51
N ALA A 19 -9.48 -3.14 29.86
CA ALA A 19 -9.17 -4.27 30.76
C ALA A 19 -8.49 -5.47 30.07
N ALA A 20 -8.49 -5.55 28.73
CA ALA A 20 -7.91 -6.68 28.01
C ALA A 20 -6.38 -6.57 27.90
N GLU A 21 -5.84 -5.39 27.55
CA GLU A 21 -4.39 -5.19 27.40
C GLU A 21 -3.64 -5.17 28.75
N GLN A 22 -4.22 -4.57 29.79
CA GLN A 22 -3.62 -4.60 31.13
C GLN A 22 -3.59 -6.01 31.73
N LYS A 23 -4.66 -6.80 31.53
CA LYS A 23 -4.74 -8.19 31.99
C LYS A 23 -3.67 -9.08 31.35
N HIS A 24 -3.36 -8.90 30.07
CA HIS A 24 -2.32 -9.69 29.40
C HIS A 24 -0.89 -9.37 29.88
N ILE A 25 -0.64 -8.13 30.32
CA ILE A 25 0.64 -7.71 30.88
C ILE A 25 0.76 -8.15 32.34
N ASP A 26 -0.32 -8.03 33.12
CA ASP A 26 -0.37 -8.53 34.49
C ASP A 26 -0.23 -10.06 34.52
N ASP A 27 -0.84 -10.79 33.58
CA ASP A 27 -0.68 -12.24 33.41
C ASP A 27 0.77 -12.59 33.00
N ALA A 28 1.39 -11.84 32.08
CA ALA A 28 2.79 -12.05 31.67
C ALA A 28 3.80 -11.71 32.77
N CYS A 29 3.53 -10.71 33.61
CA CYS A 29 4.38 -10.36 34.76
C CYS A 29 4.19 -11.35 35.93
N SER A 30 2.97 -11.89 36.09
CA SER A 30 2.65 -13.00 37.00
C SER A 30 3.44 -14.27 36.64
N ASP A 31 3.64 -14.55 35.35
CA ASP A 31 4.41 -15.71 34.88
C ASP A 31 5.93 -15.63 35.19
N VAL A 32 6.45 -14.48 35.62
CA VAL A 32 7.88 -14.25 35.96
C VAL A 32 8.13 -14.22 37.48
N TRP A 33 7.09 -14.46 38.28
CA TRP A 33 7.10 -14.28 39.75
C TRP A 33 8.12 -15.14 40.52
N GLY A 34 8.66 -16.22 39.92
CA GLY A 34 9.72 -17.05 40.51
C GLY A 34 11.15 -16.51 40.33
N VAL A 35 11.36 -15.56 39.40
CA VAL A 35 12.66 -14.92 39.13
C VAL A 35 12.83 -13.66 39.98
N ILE A 36 11.72 -13.03 40.38
CA ILE A 36 11.70 -11.87 41.28
C ILE A 36 11.96 -12.37 42.70
N GLY A 37 13.18 -12.16 43.21
CA GLY A 37 13.60 -12.55 44.56
C GLY A 37 14.09 -14.00 44.72
N CYS A 38 14.33 -14.73 43.62
CA CYS A 38 14.97 -16.05 43.58
C CYS A 38 14.46 -17.06 44.61
N SER A 39 13.14 -17.28 44.64
CA SER A 39 12.48 -18.08 45.68
C SER A 39 12.12 -19.52 45.24
N SER A 40 12.41 -19.88 43.99
CA SER A 40 11.92 -21.13 43.38
C SER A 40 13.06 -22.00 42.83
N THR A 41 12.97 -23.31 43.07
CA THR A 41 13.94 -24.32 42.60
C THR A 41 13.33 -25.24 41.54
N VAL A 42 14.16 -25.75 40.64
CA VAL A 42 13.82 -26.69 39.57
C VAL A 42 14.71 -27.92 39.64
N THR A 43 14.09 -29.09 39.56
CA THR A 43 14.75 -30.39 39.63
C THR A 43 15.18 -30.88 38.24
N TYR A 44 16.46 -31.19 38.05
CA TYR A 44 17.02 -31.74 36.81
C TYR A 44 17.46 -33.21 37.01
N PRO A 45 17.44 -34.06 35.97
CA PRO A 45 18.13 -35.34 36.01
C PRO A 45 19.66 -35.14 35.93
N ASP A 46 20.38 -35.66 36.92
CA ASP A 46 21.84 -35.76 37.01
C ASP A 46 22.34 -37.04 36.30
N TYR A 47 23.66 -37.21 36.22
CA TYR A 47 24.27 -38.30 35.47
C TYR A 47 23.75 -39.68 35.94
N PRO A 48 23.28 -40.52 35.00
CA PRO A 48 22.72 -41.82 35.32
C PRO A 48 23.73 -42.72 36.02
N LYS A 49 23.33 -43.34 37.13
CA LYS A 49 24.18 -44.28 37.87
C LYS A 49 23.81 -45.72 37.51
N PRO A 50 24.77 -46.55 37.04
CA PRO A 50 24.51 -47.94 36.72
C PRO A 50 24.26 -48.77 37.98
N ILE A 51 23.17 -49.55 37.99
CA ILE A 51 22.84 -50.52 39.02
C ILE A 51 23.32 -51.91 38.58
N TYR A 52 24.13 -52.54 39.43
CA TYR A 52 24.69 -53.86 39.16
C TYR A 52 24.05 -54.92 40.04
N ASN A 53 23.84 -56.12 39.48
CA ASN A 53 23.52 -57.31 40.25
C ASN A 53 24.42 -58.46 39.78
N ASN A 54 25.13 -59.09 40.72
CA ASN A 54 26.16 -60.10 40.47
C ASN A 54 27.21 -59.68 39.41
N GLY A 55 27.62 -58.41 39.43
CA GLY A 55 28.67 -57.88 38.54
C GLY A 55 28.22 -57.57 37.11
N VAL A 56 26.94 -57.78 36.78
CA VAL A 56 26.35 -57.41 35.48
C VAL A 56 25.45 -56.19 35.68
N GLN A 57 25.60 -55.17 34.84
CA GLN A 57 24.73 -54.00 34.88
C GLN A 57 23.32 -54.42 34.46
N ILE A 58 22.37 -54.34 35.39
CA ILE A 58 20.98 -54.77 35.17
C ILE A 58 20.06 -53.60 34.91
N ASP A 59 20.40 -52.41 35.42
CA ASP A 59 19.58 -51.21 35.25
C ASP A 59 20.41 -49.93 35.40
N THR A 60 19.80 -48.78 35.14
CA THR A 60 20.44 -47.47 35.28
C THR A 60 19.50 -46.51 36.00
N GLU A 61 19.87 -46.06 37.20
CA GLU A 61 19.11 -45.11 38.00
C GLU A 61 19.38 -43.68 37.53
N ILE A 62 18.31 -42.95 37.18
CA ILE A 62 18.39 -41.53 36.87
C ILE A 62 18.26 -40.77 38.20
N VAL A 63 19.40 -40.30 38.74
CA VAL A 63 19.43 -39.47 39.96
C VAL A 63 18.99 -38.05 39.58
N THR A 64 18.23 -37.35 40.43
CA THR A 64 17.82 -35.96 40.17
C THR A 64 18.50 -34.96 41.13
N LYS A 65 18.83 -33.76 40.64
CA LYS A 65 19.45 -32.65 41.38
C LYS A 65 18.57 -31.40 41.31
N ASP A 66 18.29 -30.80 42.46
CA ASP A 66 17.56 -29.51 42.55
C ASP A 66 18.52 -28.33 42.38
N VAL A 67 18.19 -27.43 41.45
CA VAL A 67 18.94 -26.19 41.18
C VAL A 67 17.98 -25.00 41.26
N ASP A 68 18.42 -23.90 41.88
CA ASP A 68 17.63 -22.67 41.92
C ASP A 68 17.44 -22.06 40.52
N ILE A 69 16.23 -21.54 40.25
CA ILE A 69 15.85 -21.00 38.92
C ILE A 69 16.78 -19.84 38.52
N CYS A 70 17.23 -19.02 39.46
CA CYS A 70 18.12 -17.91 39.16
C CYS A 70 19.51 -18.40 38.71
N SER A 71 20.06 -19.41 39.37
CA SER A 71 21.32 -20.05 38.98
C SER A 71 21.20 -20.70 37.60
N ALA A 72 20.08 -21.36 37.30
CA ALA A 72 19.85 -21.99 35.99
C ALA A 72 19.70 -20.95 34.86
N VAL A 73 19.04 -19.83 35.13
CA VAL A 73 18.88 -18.72 34.18
C VAL A 73 20.19 -17.96 33.97
N ASP A 74 20.96 -17.75 35.03
CA ASP A 74 22.27 -17.11 34.97
C ASP A 74 23.29 -17.96 34.20
N GLU A 75 23.31 -19.27 34.44
CA GLU A 75 24.20 -20.20 33.73
C GLU A 75 23.84 -20.33 32.24
N ALA A 76 22.55 -20.22 31.89
CA ALA A 76 22.08 -20.25 30.49
C ALA A 76 22.31 -18.94 29.72
N LEU A 77 22.20 -17.79 30.39
CA LEU A 77 22.34 -16.47 29.77
C LEU A 77 23.75 -15.87 29.94
N GLY A 78 24.56 -16.40 30.87
CA GLY A 78 25.90 -15.93 31.23
C GLY A 78 25.93 -14.54 31.86
N SER A 79 24.79 -14.02 32.34
CA SER A 79 24.68 -12.70 32.96
C SER A 79 23.47 -12.60 33.89
N ILE A 80 23.71 -12.06 35.10
CA ILE A 80 22.71 -11.84 36.15
C ILE A 80 21.75 -10.67 35.84
N ASP A 81 22.03 -9.88 34.80
CA ASP A 81 21.34 -8.61 34.52
C ASP A 81 19.84 -8.80 34.29
N PHE A 82 19.43 -9.93 33.72
CA PHE A 82 18.01 -10.22 33.50
C PHE A 82 17.26 -10.48 34.81
N VAL A 83 17.88 -11.24 35.73
CA VAL A 83 17.29 -11.59 37.03
C VAL A 83 17.17 -10.34 37.90
N ASN A 84 18.21 -9.51 37.95
CA ASN A 84 18.23 -8.31 38.79
C ASN A 84 17.31 -7.18 38.30
N ASN A 85 17.03 -7.11 37.00
CA ASN A 85 16.22 -6.04 36.42
C ASN A 85 14.80 -6.49 36.06
N ALA A 86 14.42 -7.74 36.31
CA ALA A 86 13.10 -8.30 35.99
C ALA A 86 11.94 -7.47 36.59
N GLU A 87 12.10 -7.03 37.84
CA GLU A 87 11.13 -6.17 38.54
C GLU A 87 11.04 -4.77 37.91
N THR A 88 12.19 -4.22 37.50
CA THR A 88 12.26 -2.93 36.79
C THR A 88 11.61 -3.01 35.41
N TYR A 89 11.76 -4.13 34.70
CA TYR A 89 11.12 -4.34 33.39
C TYR A 89 9.60 -4.46 33.50
N CYS A 90 9.09 -5.19 34.50
CA CYS A 90 7.64 -5.33 34.74
C CYS A 90 7.00 -4.00 35.18
N SER A 91 7.67 -3.25 36.06
CA SER A 91 7.19 -1.95 36.52
C SER A 91 7.30 -0.84 35.46
N CYS A 92 8.35 -0.83 34.62
CA CYS A 92 8.46 0.11 33.50
C CYS A 92 7.41 -0.14 32.41
N LEU A 93 7.05 -1.40 32.11
CA LEU A 93 6.03 -1.71 31.09
C LEU A 93 4.63 -1.24 31.51
N SER A 94 4.27 -1.48 32.78
CA SER A 94 3.01 -1.04 33.36
C SER A 94 2.92 0.49 33.43
N ASN A 95 4.00 1.16 33.84
CA ASN A 95 4.04 2.61 33.88
C ASN A 95 4.00 3.25 32.48
N ALA A 96 4.68 2.68 31.47
CA ALA A 96 4.68 3.23 30.11
C ALA A 96 3.27 3.31 29.47
N ILE A 97 2.33 2.47 29.89
CA ILE A 97 0.93 2.47 29.42
C ILE A 97 0.08 3.45 30.23
N TYR A 98 0.32 3.55 31.54
CA TYR A 98 -0.39 4.49 32.44
C TYR A 98 -0.13 5.96 32.08
N TRP A 99 1.09 6.29 31.62
CA TRP A 99 1.43 7.65 31.15
C TRP A 99 0.97 7.94 29.71
N GLY A 100 0.58 6.92 28.93
CA GLY A 100 0.08 7.08 27.56
C GLY A 100 -1.41 7.44 27.45
N THR A 101 -2.18 7.29 28.54
CA THR A 101 -3.65 7.38 28.52
C THR A 101 -4.23 8.61 29.22
N ILE A 102 -3.40 9.42 29.90
CA ILE A 102 -3.86 10.63 30.60
C ILE A 102 -3.44 11.89 29.81
N SER A 103 -4.15 12.21 28.73
CA SER A 103 -4.49 13.61 28.43
C SER A 103 -5.58 13.71 27.37
N ASN A 104 -6.50 14.63 27.60
CA ASN A 104 -7.79 14.84 26.92
C ASN A 104 -7.68 15.38 25.48
N ALA A 105 -6.89 14.74 24.63
CA ALA A 105 -6.84 15.04 23.21
C ALA A 105 -6.86 13.74 22.40
N LYS A 106 -8.05 13.18 22.20
CA LYS A 106 -8.36 12.45 20.96
C LYS A 106 -8.79 13.50 19.93
N PRO A 107 -7.89 14.11 19.13
CA PRO A 107 -8.34 14.72 17.91
C PRO A 107 -8.79 13.60 16.97
N ASN A 108 -9.84 13.91 16.23
CA ASN A 108 -10.66 13.11 15.32
C ASN A 108 -9.88 12.45 14.14
N TYR A 109 -8.77 11.76 14.42
CA TYR A 109 -7.83 11.24 13.42
C TYR A 109 -8.19 9.83 12.92
N ASP A 110 -8.83 8.98 13.73
CA ASP A 110 -9.20 7.62 13.30
C ASP A 110 -10.30 7.61 12.22
N GLY A 111 -11.20 8.60 12.24
CA GLY A 111 -12.22 8.78 11.21
C GLY A 111 -11.68 9.37 9.90
N GLN A 112 -10.61 10.17 9.97
CA GLN A 112 -9.99 10.77 8.78
C GLN A 112 -9.10 9.78 8.04
N ILE A 113 -8.43 8.85 8.73
CA ILE A 113 -7.58 7.83 8.08
C ILE A 113 -8.43 6.83 7.27
N ASN A 114 -9.56 6.36 7.83
CA ASN A 114 -10.47 5.47 7.09
C ASN A 114 -11.22 6.18 5.94
N ALA A 115 -11.45 7.50 6.04
CA ALA A 115 -11.97 8.30 4.94
C ALA A 115 -10.88 8.64 3.89
N HIS A 116 -9.62 8.83 4.30
CA HIS A 116 -8.48 9.19 3.42
C HIS A 116 -7.97 8.01 2.58
N LEU A 117 -8.10 6.77 3.07
CA LEU A 117 -7.86 5.55 2.27
C LEU A 117 -8.76 5.41 1.03
N THR A 118 -9.80 6.23 0.89
CA THR A 118 -10.78 6.17 -0.22
C THR A 118 -10.87 7.45 -1.07
N GLY A 119 -10.00 8.45 -0.82
CA GLY A 119 -10.05 9.77 -1.48
C GLY A 119 -8.96 10.02 -2.53
N PRO A 120 -9.08 11.06 -3.39
CA PRO A 120 -8.15 11.37 -4.48
C PRO A 120 -6.93 12.19 -3.97
N TYR A 121 -6.41 11.85 -2.80
CA TYR A 121 -5.24 12.49 -2.20
C TYR A 121 -3.96 11.72 -2.59
N LEU A 122 -2.87 12.44 -2.82
CA LEU A 122 -1.55 11.85 -3.06
C LEU A 122 -1.00 11.38 -1.71
N ASP A 123 -1.49 10.22 -1.24
CA ASP A 123 -1.03 9.57 -0.02
C ASP A 123 0.34 8.92 -0.26
N LEU A 124 1.39 9.69 0.02
CA LEU A 124 2.75 9.20 0.07
C LEU A 124 3.00 8.52 1.42
N ILE A 125 2.63 7.23 1.53
CA ILE A 125 3.00 6.38 2.68
C ILE A 125 4.49 6.02 2.54
N SER A 126 5.39 6.88 3.02
CA SER A 126 6.80 6.49 3.22
C SER A 126 6.86 5.52 4.39
N LYS A 127 7.10 4.23 4.11
CA LYS A 127 7.10 3.17 5.13
C LYS A 127 8.46 3.13 5.83
N ASP A 128 8.70 3.91 6.87
CA ASP A 128 9.99 3.90 7.60
C ASP A 128 10.38 2.50 8.12
N GLU A 129 11.63 2.36 8.59
CA GLU A 129 12.06 1.15 9.29
C GLU A 129 11.09 0.83 10.43
N THR A 130 10.52 -0.36 10.38
CA THR A 130 9.51 -0.78 11.35
C THR A 130 10.17 -0.91 12.71
N ILE A 131 9.72 -0.14 13.70
CA ILE A 131 10.23 -0.25 15.07
C ILE A 131 9.67 -1.52 15.70
N ASP A 132 10.34 -2.64 15.44
CA ASP A 132 10.08 -3.91 16.09
C ASP A 132 10.71 -3.96 17.49
N VAL A 133 10.49 -5.06 18.21
CA VAL A 133 11.02 -5.24 19.58
C VAL A 133 12.55 -5.16 19.63
N ALA A 134 13.24 -5.58 18.57
CA ALA A 134 14.71 -5.55 18.51
C ALA A 134 15.24 -4.12 18.30
N THR A 135 14.61 -3.35 17.41
CA THR A 135 14.91 -1.94 17.15
C THR A 135 14.53 -1.06 18.34
N TYR A 136 13.40 -1.34 19.01
CA TYR A 136 13.02 -0.68 20.25
C TYR A 136 14.04 -0.90 21.37
N ARG A 137 14.54 -2.14 21.53
CA ARG A 137 15.59 -2.44 22.52
C ARG A 137 16.88 -1.67 22.24
N LYS A 138 17.25 -1.50 20.96
CA LYS A 138 18.41 -0.70 20.56
C LYS A 138 18.19 0.80 20.86
N LEU A 139 17.00 1.32 20.59
CA LEU A 139 16.61 2.70 20.92
C LEU A 139 16.69 2.93 22.43
N ALA A 140 16.06 2.06 23.23
CA ALA A 140 16.06 2.17 24.68
C ALA A 140 17.50 2.19 25.22
N LYS A 141 18.35 1.24 24.82
CA LYS A 141 19.77 1.21 25.23
C LYS A 141 20.55 2.47 24.86
N ALA A 142 20.28 3.06 23.70
CA ALA A 142 20.95 4.26 23.25
C ALA A 142 20.52 5.52 24.04
N VAL A 143 19.28 5.54 24.54
CA VAL A 143 18.65 6.74 25.12
C VAL A 143 18.54 6.68 26.65
N MET A 144 18.65 5.50 27.28
CA MET A 144 18.51 5.36 28.75
C MET A 144 19.40 6.33 29.54
N SER A 145 20.63 6.57 29.09
CA SER A 145 21.55 7.47 29.79
C SER A 145 21.11 8.94 29.76
N CYS A 146 20.28 9.32 28.77
CA CYS A 146 19.69 10.66 28.68
C CYS A 146 18.61 10.89 29.74
N TYR A 147 17.88 9.85 30.13
CA TYR A 147 16.87 9.94 31.20
C TYR A 147 17.49 9.95 32.61
N THR A 148 18.71 9.42 32.76
CA THR A 148 19.47 9.46 34.02
C THR A 148 20.35 10.72 34.14
N GLY A 149 20.24 11.68 33.22
CA GLY A 149 20.96 12.96 33.26
C GLY A 149 22.35 12.98 32.61
N THR A 150 22.84 11.85 32.09
CA THR A 150 24.15 11.70 31.43
C THR A 150 23.97 11.19 30.00
N CYS A 151 23.43 12.05 29.13
CA CYS A 151 23.11 11.67 27.76
C CYS A 151 24.38 11.36 26.94
N ASP A 152 24.47 10.13 26.41
CA ASP A 152 25.61 9.67 25.60
C ASP A 152 25.32 10.02 24.12
N GLY A 153 25.67 11.25 23.74
CA GLY A 153 25.42 11.79 22.40
C GLY A 153 25.91 10.91 21.25
N PRO A 154 27.14 10.35 21.30
CA PRO A 154 27.62 9.43 20.27
C PRO A 154 26.74 8.20 20.10
N LYS A 155 26.24 7.59 21.18
CA LYS A 155 25.34 6.42 21.11
C LYS A 155 23.97 6.78 20.55
N VAL A 156 23.39 7.89 21.01
CA VAL A 156 22.09 8.39 20.51
C VAL A 156 22.18 8.68 19.01
N ARG A 157 23.23 9.38 18.58
CA ARG A 157 23.48 9.65 17.16
C ARG A 157 23.70 8.37 16.35
N ALA A 158 24.46 7.41 16.87
CA ALA A 158 24.71 6.15 16.16
C ALA A 158 23.41 5.37 15.91
N PHE A 159 22.49 5.33 16.88
CA PHE A 159 21.17 4.72 16.70
C PHE A 159 20.38 5.44 15.61
N PHE A 160 20.15 6.75 15.74
CA PHE A 160 19.31 7.47 14.79
C PHE A 160 19.93 7.57 13.39
N ALA A 161 21.25 7.62 13.27
CA ALA A 161 21.92 7.56 11.98
C ALA A 161 21.70 6.20 11.30
N SER A 162 21.80 5.11 12.06
CA SER A 162 21.48 3.76 11.57
C SER A 162 20.01 3.64 11.18
N TYR A 163 19.09 4.15 12.00
CA TYR A 163 17.65 4.17 11.72
C TYR A 163 17.31 4.93 10.43
N VAL A 164 17.90 6.12 10.23
CA VAL A 164 17.72 6.91 9.00
C VAL A 164 18.32 6.22 7.78
N GLN A 165 19.48 5.55 7.93
CA GLN A 165 20.15 4.84 6.83
C GLN A 165 19.47 3.52 6.44
N ASN A 166 18.95 2.77 7.41
CA ASN A 166 18.28 1.48 7.21
C ASN A 166 16.82 1.63 6.79
N SER A 167 16.25 2.84 6.88
CA SER A 167 14.95 3.19 6.32
C SER A 167 15.01 3.24 4.78
N TYR A 168 15.13 2.05 4.18
CA TYR A 168 15.29 1.78 2.73
C TYR A 168 14.20 2.43 1.88
N SER A 169 13.02 2.68 2.45
CA SER A 169 11.86 3.27 1.80
C SER A 169 11.91 4.79 1.66
N VAL A 170 12.78 5.50 2.38
CA VAL A 170 12.75 6.97 2.49
C VAL A 170 13.74 7.63 1.52
N THR A 171 14.90 7.02 1.30
CA THR A 171 15.95 7.50 0.37
C THR A 171 15.62 7.24 -1.10
N GLU A 172 14.93 6.14 -1.40
CA GLU A 172 14.33 5.84 -2.71
C GLU A 172 12.79 6.05 -2.73
N SER A 173 12.24 6.77 -1.74
CA SER A 173 10.79 7.01 -1.64
C SER A 173 10.22 7.69 -2.87
N ASP A 174 8.95 7.41 -3.17
CA ASP A 174 8.12 8.23 -4.05
C ASP A 174 8.14 9.73 -3.63
N PHE A 175 8.43 10.03 -2.35
CA PHE A 175 8.59 11.40 -1.83
C PHE A 175 9.88 12.06 -2.31
N VAL A 176 11.04 11.41 -2.18
CA VAL A 176 12.31 11.89 -2.74
C VAL A 176 12.23 11.94 -4.28
N GLY A 177 11.58 10.95 -4.90
CA GLY A 177 11.26 10.96 -6.33
C GLY A 177 10.42 12.17 -6.75
N MET A 178 9.39 12.52 -5.98
CA MET A 178 8.57 13.71 -6.18
C MET A 178 9.40 14.99 -6.05
N LEU A 179 10.21 15.13 -4.99
CA LEU A 179 11.06 16.31 -4.78
C LEU A 179 12.12 16.46 -5.89
N ASN A 180 12.70 15.36 -6.37
CA ASN A 180 13.60 15.36 -7.52
C ASN A 180 12.89 15.84 -8.79
N LYS A 181 11.68 15.35 -9.06
CA LYS A 181 10.83 15.86 -10.16
C LYS A 181 10.57 17.36 -10.03
N TRP A 182 10.32 17.87 -8.82
CA TRP A 182 10.17 19.31 -8.59
C TRP A 182 11.44 20.09 -8.93
N GLY A 183 12.62 19.57 -8.57
CA GLY A 183 13.91 20.13 -8.97
C GLY A 183 14.02 20.30 -10.49
N THR A 184 13.65 19.27 -11.27
CA THR A 184 13.63 19.32 -12.74
C THR A 184 12.59 20.31 -13.28
N LEU A 185 11.41 20.37 -12.67
CA LEU A 185 10.37 21.35 -13.02
C LEU A 185 10.85 22.77 -12.78
N PHE A 186 11.57 23.04 -11.69
CA PHE A 186 12.13 24.38 -11.41
C PHE A 186 13.20 24.80 -12.42
N ASP A 187 14.05 23.88 -12.88
CA ASP A 187 15.01 24.17 -13.95
C ASP A 187 14.30 24.52 -15.27
N THR A 188 13.22 23.80 -15.59
CA THR A 188 12.39 24.09 -16.76
C THR A 188 11.65 25.42 -16.60
N LEU A 189 11.10 25.68 -15.40
CA LEU A 189 10.43 26.93 -15.05
C LEU A 189 11.38 28.12 -15.19
N LYS A 190 12.65 27.97 -14.79
CA LYS A 190 13.68 29.00 -14.96
C LYS A 190 13.86 29.39 -16.43
N LYS A 191 14.02 28.39 -17.31
CA LYS A 191 14.16 28.61 -18.75
C LYS A 191 12.93 29.34 -19.33
N LYS A 192 11.73 28.86 -19.02
CA LYS A 192 10.48 29.46 -19.56
C LYS A 192 10.18 30.84 -19.00
N THR A 193 10.55 31.12 -17.75
CA THR A 193 10.39 32.46 -17.17
C THR A 193 11.39 33.46 -17.77
N ALA A 194 12.59 32.99 -18.13
CA ALA A 194 13.56 33.81 -18.87
C ALA A 194 13.06 34.16 -20.28
N ASP A 195 12.40 33.22 -20.96
CA ASP A 195 11.71 33.47 -22.23
C ASP A 195 10.62 34.55 -22.05
N VAL A 196 9.77 34.43 -21.02
CA VAL A 196 8.75 35.46 -20.70
C VAL A 196 9.38 36.83 -20.47
N GLN A 197 10.47 36.90 -19.69
CA GLN A 197 11.16 38.16 -19.45
C GLN A 197 11.74 38.76 -20.74
N THR A 198 12.32 37.92 -21.60
CA THR A 198 12.93 38.33 -22.86
C THR A 198 11.88 38.85 -23.83
N TYR A 199 10.82 38.07 -24.08
CA TYR A 199 9.76 38.44 -25.02
C TYR A 199 8.95 39.63 -24.52
N SER A 200 8.69 39.75 -23.21
CA SER A 200 8.01 40.93 -22.67
C SER A 200 8.86 42.20 -22.82
N LYS A 201 10.18 42.15 -22.60
CA LYS A 201 11.09 43.28 -22.89
C LYS A 201 11.07 43.64 -24.38
N GLN A 202 11.10 42.64 -25.27
CA GLN A 202 11.00 42.88 -26.71
C GLN A 202 9.69 43.54 -27.10
N VAL A 203 8.55 43.08 -26.57
CA VAL A 203 7.23 43.70 -26.78
C VAL A 203 7.24 45.15 -26.34
N GLN A 204 7.79 45.48 -25.17
CA GLN A 204 7.86 46.88 -24.69
C GLN A 204 8.76 47.76 -25.57
N ALA A 205 9.92 47.25 -25.98
CA ALA A 205 10.82 47.97 -26.88
C ALA A 205 10.16 48.23 -28.25
N ARG A 206 9.54 47.20 -28.84
CA ARG A 206 8.85 47.29 -30.12
C ARG A 206 7.60 48.15 -30.04
N LEU A 207 6.87 48.13 -28.93
CA LEU A 207 5.72 49.00 -28.69
C LEU A 207 6.13 50.47 -28.72
N LYS A 208 7.28 50.83 -28.15
CA LYS A 208 7.82 52.21 -28.23
C LYS A 208 8.05 52.62 -29.69
N THR A 209 8.63 51.74 -30.51
CA THR A 209 8.82 51.95 -31.95
C THR A 209 7.49 52.15 -32.69
N VAL A 210 6.52 51.26 -32.48
CA VAL A 210 5.20 51.35 -33.12
C VAL A 210 4.47 52.62 -32.70
N SER A 211 4.51 52.97 -31.41
CA SER A 211 3.88 54.19 -30.88
C SER A 211 4.44 55.45 -31.53
N THR A 212 5.78 55.56 -31.62
CA THR A 212 6.45 56.66 -32.32
C THR A 212 6.08 56.72 -33.80
N LYS A 213 6.00 55.56 -34.48
CA LYS A 213 5.60 55.48 -35.89
C LYS A 213 4.15 55.90 -36.10
N VAL A 214 3.23 55.50 -35.24
CA VAL A 214 1.83 55.90 -35.30
C VAL A 214 1.69 57.42 -35.14
N ASN A 215 2.39 58.00 -34.17
CA ASN A 215 2.37 59.45 -33.94
C ASN A 215 2.96 60.23 -35.12
N SER A 216 4.10 59.78 -35.67
CA SER A 216 4.73 60.46 -36.82
C SER A 216 3.90 60.34 -38.09
N VAL A 217 3.33 59.17 -38.37
CA VAL A 217 2.42 58.98 -39.51
C VAL A 217 1.19 59.87 -39.34
N LYS A 218 0.56 59.89 -38.15
CA LYS A 218 -0.59 60.76 -37.88
C LYS A 218 -0.26 62.24 -38.11
N ALA A 219 0.87 62.73 -37.60
CA ALA A 219 1.30 64.11 -37.81
C ALA A 219 1.54 64.45 -39.30
N ASN A 220 2.06 63.49 -40.07
CA ASN A 220 2.36 63.69 -41.49
C ASN A 220 1.13 63.62 -42.39
N VAL A 221 0.21 62.68 -42.14
CA VAL A 221 -0.94 62.44 -43.03
C VAL A 221 -2.18 63.24 -42.67
N CYS A 222 -2.31 63.71 -41.43
CA CYS A 222 -3.50 64.43 -40.95
C CYS A 222 -3.41 65.96 -41.09
N LYS A 223 -2.52 66.48 -41.94
CA LYS A 223 -2.45 67.91 -42.25
C LYS A 223 -3.72 68.39 -42.96
N SER A 224 -4.12 69.64 -42.75
CA SER A 224 -5.23 70.30 -43.46
C SER A 224 -6.57 69.55 -43.42
N ASN A 225 -7.00 69.09 -42.23
CA ASN A 225 -8.28 68.39 -42.00
C ASN A 225 -8.46 67.02 -42.68
N ALA A 226 -7.42 66.44 -43.31
CA ALA A 226 -7.50 65.18 -44.06
C ALA A 226 -7.92 63.94 -43.24
N CYS A 227 -7.82 63.99 -41.90
CA CYS A 227 -8.23 62.91 -41.00
C CYS A 227 -9.54 63.19 -40.22
N LYS A 228 -10.33 64.23 -40.60
CA LYS A 228 -11.60 64.54 -39.93
C LYS A 228 -12.73 63.54 -40.24
N GLY A 229 -12.61 62.73 -41.30
CA GLY A 229 -13.59 61.70 -41.64
C GLY A 229 -13.70 60.59 -40.58
N ALA A 230 -14.89 60.01 -40.43
CA ALA A 230 -15.15 58.95 -39.45
C ALA A 230 -14.20 57.75 -39.61
N THR A 231 -13.88 57.38 -40.87
CA THR A 231 -13.01 56.23 -41.18
C THR A 231 -11.57 56.39 -40.65
N PRO A 232 -10.81 57.45 -40.98
CA PRO A 232 -9.50 57.72 -40.36
C PRO A 232 -9.56 57.88 -38.83
N ALA A 233 -10.56 58.62 -38.31
CA ALA A 233 -10.68 58.88 -36.88
C ALA A 233 -10.86 57.58 -36.07
N ASN A 234 -11.74 56.69 -36.53
CA ASN A 234 -11.97 55.39 -35.91
C ASN A 234 -10.74 54.47 -36.00
N ALA A 235 -10.00 54.51 -37.12
CA ALA A 235 -8.78 53.74 -37.28
C ALA A 235 -7.69 54.16 -36.26
N PHE A 236 -7.42 55.47 -36.15
CA PHE A 236 -6.45 55.97 -35.18
C PHE A 236 -6.89 55.75 -33.74
N LYS A 237 -8.20 55.83 -33.44
CA LYS A 237 -8.75 55.47 -32.12
C LYS A 237 -8.49 54.00 -31.80
N LYS A 238 -8.70 53.10 -32.75
CA LYS A 238 -8.42 51.66 -32.60
C LYS A 238 -6.92 51.37 -32.41
N TYR A 239 -6.04 52.08 -33.12
CA TYR A 239 -4.59 51.96 -32.95
C TYR A 239 -4.14 52.43 -31.56
N ALA A 240 -4.63 53.60 -31.11
CA ALA A 240 -4.33 54.13 -29.78
C ALA A 240 -4.84 53.19 -28.66
N SER A 241 -6.07 52.69 -28.79
CA SER A 241 -6.63 51.69 -27.87
C SER A 241 -5.79 50.42 -27.83
N THR A 242 -5.37 49.89 -28.98
CA THR A 242 -4.52 48.69 -29.03
C THR A 242 -3.14 48.93 -28.41
N ILE A 243 -2.52 50.09 -28.66
CA ILE A 243 -1.26 50.47 -28.02
C ILE A 243 -1.43 50.52 -26.50
N ALA A 244 -2.54 51.08 -25.99
CA ALA A 244 -2.83 51.10 -24.56
C ALA A 244 -3.01 49.68 -23.98
N THR A 245 -3.70 48.78 -24.70
CA THR A 245 -3.82 47.37 -24.31
C THR A 245 -2.45 46.69 -24.22
N VAL A 246 -1.57 46.86 -25.21
CA VAL A 246 -0.21 46.28 -25.17
C VAL A 246 0.63 46.93 -24.05
N LYS A 247 0.46 48.23 -23.81
CA LYS A 247 1.15 48.96 -22.73
C LYS A 247 0.79 48.43 -21.33
N SER A 248 -0.43 47.90 -21.15
CA SER A 248 -0.82 47.28 -19.88
C SER A 248 0.10 46.10 -19.46
N LEU A 249 0.85 45.53 -20.40
CA LEU A 249 1.82 44.46 -20.17
C LEU A 249 3.19 44.96 -19.64
N GLN A 250 3.36 46.25 -19.38
CA GLN A 250 4.64 46.83 -18.93
C GLN A 250 5.14 46.28 -17.59
N GLY A 251 4.25 45.70 -16.76
CA GLY A 251 4.61 45.07 -15.49
C GLY A 251 5.23 43.66 -15.65
N VAL A 252 5.00 42.99 -16.78
CA VAL A 252 5.42 41.59 -17.01
C VAL A 252 6.94 41.40 -16.91
N PRO A 253 7.80 42.26 -17.48
CA PRO A 253 9.26 42.11 -17.35
C PRO A 253 9.77 42.13 -15.91
N SER A 254 9.20 43.00 -15.07
CA SER A 254 9.57 43.11 -13.66
C SER A 254 9.07 41.91 -12.86
N ALA A 255 7.82 41.49 -13.09
CA ALA A 255 7.26 40.29 -12.47
C ALA A 255 8.09 39.05 -12.80
N ALA A 256 8.41 38.84 -14.09
CA ALA A 256 9.26 37.73 -14.53
C ALA A 256 10.68 37.78 -13.92
N GLY A 257 11.26 38.98 -13.77
CA GLY A 257 12.55 39.16 -13.10
C GLY A 257 12.52 38.76 -11.63
N LYS A 258 11.47 39.16 -10.88
CA LYS A 258 11.30 38.76 -9.48
C LYS A 258 11.10 37.25 -9.34
N SER A 259 10.28 36.66 -10.19
CA SER A 259 10.08 35.20 -10.21
C SER A 259 11.38 34.46 -10.52
N LEU A 260 12.17 34.91 -11.49
CA LEU A 260 13.48 34.32 -11.81
C LEU A 260 14.45 34.34 -10.62
N ALA A 261 14.50 35.44 -9.87
CA ALA A 261 15.36 35.56 -8.69
C ALA A 261 14.96 34.60 -7.55
N ASN A 262 13.69 34.18 -7.52
CA ASN A 262 13.15 33.30 -6.49
C ASN A 262 13.31 31.80 -6.80
N ILE A 263 13.41 31.42 -8.08
CA ILE A 263 13.54 30.01 -8.48
C ILE A 263 14.77 29.32 -7.85
N PRO A 264 15.96 29.93 -7.76
CA PRO A 264 17.09 29.33 -7.04
C PRO A 264 16.78 29.03 -5.58
N LYS A 265 16.05 29.92 -4.89
CA LYS A 265 15.62 29.70 -3.51
C LYS A 265 14.64 28.53 -3.42
N MET A 266 13.71 28.42 -4.36
CA MET A 266 12.79 27.27 -4.43
C MET A 266 13.54 25.96 -4.62
N LYS A 267 14.52 25.93 -5.54
CA LYS A 267 15.38 24.76 -5.75
C LYS A 267 16.18 24.40 -4.50
N GLN A 268 16.74 25.40 -3.81
CA GLN A 268 17.49 25.20 -2.58
C GLN A 268 16.60 24.61 -1.46
N ILE A 269 15.37 25.12 -1.29
CA ILE A 269 14.44 24.58 -0.30
C ILE A 269 14.15 23.10 -0.57
N THR A 270 13.89 22.73 -1.83
CA THR A 270 13.65 21.34 -2.23
C THR A 270 14.90 20.46 -2.04
N GLN A 271 16.09 20.96 -2.38
CA GLN A 271 17.35 20.23 -2.17
C GLN A 271 17.67 20.04 -0.67
N ASN A 272 17.37 21.04 0.16
CA ASN A 272 17.49 20.93 1.60
C ASN A 272 16.51 19.88 2.15
N ALA A 273 15.27 19.86 1.67
CA ALA A 273 14.29 18.84 2.05
C ALA A 273 14.78 17.42 1.69
N ILE A 274 15.33 17.22 0.49
CA ILE A 274 15.95 15.94 0.09
C ILE A 274 17.10 15.60 1.04
N LYS A 275 18.03 16.52 1.27
CA LYS A 275 19.18 16.32 2.18
C LYS A 275 18.73 15.95 3.60
N TYR A 276 17.71 16.63 4.13
CA TYR A 276 17.16 16.36 5.46
C TYR A 276 16.35 15.07 5.56
N THR A 277 16.02 14.48 4.41
CA THR A 277 15.37 13.17 4.29
C THR A 277 16.41 12.05 4.24
N THR A 278 17.53 12.27 3.54
CA THR A 278 18.52 11.21 3.25
C THR A 278 19.75 11.23 4.16
N THR A 279 20.03 12.34 4.84
CA THR A 279 21.26 12.52 5.62
C THR A 279 20.94 12.61 7.11
N PRO A 280 21.51 11.72 7.94
CA PRO A 280 21.43 11.81 9.39
C PRO A 280 21.82 13.19 9.92
N ALA A 281 21.20 13.59 11.01
CA ALA A 281 21.54 14.82 11.70
C ALA A 281 22.87 14.72 12.46
N ASP A 282 23.34 15.86 12.93
CA ASP A 282 24.45 15.95 13.85
C ASP A 282 24.03 15.52 15.27
N GLU A 283 25.04 15.32 16.11
CA GLU A 283 24.84 14.83 17.48
C GLU A 283 23.99 15.80 18.29
N ALA A 284 24.24 17.10 18.16
CA ALA A 284 23.51 18.15 18.86
C ALA A 284 22.00 18.12 18.55
N TYR A 285 21.61 17.82 17.31
CA TYR A 285 20.20 17.71 16.94
C TYR A 285 19.53 16.54 17.66
N TYR A 286 20.14 15.35 17.64
CA TYR A 286 19.55 14.18 18.29
C TYR A 286 19.55 14.29 19.80
N LEU A 287 20.59 14.92 20.37
CA LEU A 287 20.62 15.26 21.79
C LEU A 287 19.48 16.20 22.15
N ASN A 288 19.31 17.31 21.43
CA ASN A 288 18.22 18.27 21.65
C ASN A 288 16.85 17.57 21.55
N LEU A 289 16.68 16.73 20.51
CA LEU A 289 15.45 15.98 20.29
C LEU A 289 15.06 15.11 21.51
N MET A 290 16.04 14.57 22.23
CA MET A 290 15.83 13.79 23.44
C MET A 290 15.72 14.64 24.71
N THR A 291 16.53 15.68 24.86
CA THR A 291 16.59 16.49 26.09
C THR A 291 15.44 17.49 26.23
N GLU A 292 14.87 17.97 25.12
CA GLU A 292 13.75 18.90 25.13
C GLU A 292 12.36 18.20 25.12
N TYR A 293 12.31 16.89 25.36
CA TYR A 293 11.06 16.09 25.34
C TYR A 293 10.30 16.16 24.00
N HIS A 294 11.01 16.26 22.87
CA HIS A 294 10.38 16.23 21.55
C HIS A 294 9.98 14.80 21.13
N VAL A 295 10.48 13.77 21.82
CA VAL A 295 10.08 12.35 21.65
C VAL A 295 9.35 11.87 22.90
N ASN A 296 8.02 12.02 22.92
CA ASN A 296 7.18 11.57 24.03
C ASN A 296 6.57 10.18 23.79
N SER A 297 6.58 9.72 22.55
CA SER A 297 6.05 8.44 22.13
C SER A 297 6.88 7.82 21.00
N LEU A 298 6.70 6.52 20.78
CA LEU A 298 7.25 5.81 19.61
C LEU A 298 6.86 6.47 18.27
N ARG A 299 5.72 7.18 18.21
CA ARG A 299 5.25 7.90 17.02
C ARG A 299 6.12 9.12 16.69
N ASP A 300 6.81 9.66 17.69
CA ASP A 300 7.68 10.83 17.55
C ASP A 300 9.09 10.47 17.05
N VAL A 301 9.44 9.19 16.99
CA VAL A 301 10.73 8.71 16.44
C VAL A 301 10.90 9.16 14.97
N ILE A 302 9.81 9.41 14.26
CA ILE A 302 9.83 10.01 12.91
C ILE A 302 10.52 11.38 12.88
N LYS A 303 10.55 12.11 14.01
CA LYS A 303 11.26 13.40 14.12
C LYS A 303 12.78 13.26 14.00
N ALA A 304 13.31 12.04 14.06
CA ALA A 304 14.70 11.77 13.71
C ALA A 304 15.04 12.19 12.26
N PHE A 305 14.05 12.16 11.37
CA PHE A 305 14.17 12.77 10.05
C PHE A 305 13.93 14.28 10.18
N ARG A 306 15.00 15.07 10.05
CA ARG A 306 14.95 16.56 10.09
C ARG A 306 13.91 17.15 9.14
N VAL A 307 13.61 16.45 8.04
CA VAL A 307 12.62 16.89 7.07
C VAL A 307 11.24 17.08 7.70
N THR A 308 10.87 16.32 8.74
CA THR A 308 9.56 16.41 9.40
C THR A 308 9.31 17.78 10.04
N GLN A 309 10.34 18.36 10.64
CA GLN A 309 10.30 19.70 11.23
C GLN A 309 10.51 20.79 10.17
N TYR A 310 11.28 20.50 9.12
CA TYR A 310 11.59 21.46 8.07
C TYR A 310 10.43 21.68 7.09
N LEU A 311 9.69 20.62 6.73
CA LEU A 311 8.74 20.66 5.61
C LEU A 311 7.59 21.65 5.79
N PRO A 312 6.96 21.80 6.98
CA PRO A 312 5.88 22.76 7.19
C PRO A 312 6.30 24.20 6.84
N GLN A 313 7.47 24.62 7.34
CA GLN A 313 8.00 25.96 7.03
C GLN A 313 8.45 26.07 5.57
N ALA A 314 9.12 25.04 5.05
CA ALA A 314 9.55 24.97 3.66
C ALA A 314 8.37 25.05 2.67
N ALA A 315 7.26 24.42 2.98
CA ALA A 315 6.02 24.47 2.21
C ALA A 315 5.45 25.88 2.13
N ASP A 316 5.39 26.58 3.26
CA ASP A 316 4.92 27.97 3.33
C ASP A 316 5.85 28.92 2.58
N ASP A 317 7.16 28.71 2.67
CA ASP A 317 8.14 29.50 1.91
C ASP A 317 8.03 29.25 0.40
N LEU A 318 7.89 27.98 -0.02
CA LEU A 318 7.63 27.63 -1.42
C LEU A 318 6.32 28.23 -1.94
N LYS A 319 5.27 28.26 -1.12
CA LYS A 319 3.99 28.88 -1.44
C LYS A 319 4.12 30.39 -1.63
N LYS A 320 4.85 31.08 -0.76
CA LYS A 320 5.15 32.53 -0.90
C LYS A 320 5.95 32.80 -2.18
N LEU A 321 6.96 31.99 -2.47
CA LEU A 321 7.81 32.14 -3.66
C LEU A 321 7.04 31.86 -4.96
N THR A 322 6.23 30.81 -5.01
CA THR A 322 5.35 30.48 -6.16
C THR A 322 4.25 31.52 -6.37
N GLY A 323 3.79 32.19 -5.31
CA GLY A 323 2.84 33.31 -5.41
C GLY A 323 3.32 34.44 -6.31
N THR A 324 4.63 34.64 -6.47
CA THR A 324 5.19 35.67 -7.37
C THR A 324 4.84 35.47 -8.84
N PHE A 325 4.53 34.24 -9.25
CA PHE A 325 4.12 33.91 -10.62
C PHE A 325 2.67 34.31 -10.93
N ASN A 326 1.84 34.58 -9.91
CA ASN A 326 0.45 35.01 -10.11
C ASN A 326 0.36 36.30 -10.92
N LEU A 327 1.35 37.19 -10.83
CA LEU A 327 1.39 38.39 -11.67
C LEU A 327 1.55 38.05 -13.15
N ILE A 328 2.40 37.08 -13.50
CA ILE A 328 2.58 36.61 -14.89
C ILE A 328 1.27 36.01 -15.39
N SER A 329 0.62 35.19 -14.55
CA SER A 329 -0.69 34.59 -14.82
C SER A 329 -1.79 35.61 -15.08
N ASN A 330 -1.88 36.64 -14.23
CA ASN A 330 -2.88 37.70 -14.36
C ASN A 330 -2.74 38.48 -15.68
N HIS A 331 -1.51 38.62 -16.19
CA HIS A 331 -1.25 39.29 -17.46
C HIS A 331 -1.43 38.39 -18.70
N ALA A 332 -1.62 37.08 -18.54
CA ALA A 332 -1.84 36.16 -19.67
C ALA A 332 -3.14 36.50 -20.44
N GLY A 333 -4.20 36.88 -19.72
CA GLY A 333 -5.45 37.34 -20.32
C GLY A 333 -5.26 38.63 -21.13
N ALA A 334 -4.56 39.62 -20.55
CA ALA A 334 -4.26 40.88 -21.22
C ALA A 334 -3.42 40.67 -22.49
N ALA A 335 -2.47 39.73 -22.49
CA ALA A 335 -1.67 39.41 -23.67
C ALA A 335 -2.51 38.81 -24.81
N LYS A 336 -3.45 37.91 -24.50
CA LYS A 336 -4.40 37.35 -25.47
C LYS A 336 -5.31 38.45 -26.04
N THR A 337 -5.84 39.32 -25.20
CA THR A 337 -6.66 40.46 -25.64
C THR A 337 -5.87 41.40 -26.56
N ALA A 338 -4.62 41.68 -26.23
CA ALA A 338 -3.73 42.47 -27.08
C ALA A 338 -3.51 41.82 -28.47
N ALA A 339 -3.30 40.50 -28.52
CA ALA A 339 -3.12 39.78 -29.78
C ALA A 339 -4.39 39.80 -30.64
N THR A 340 -5.57 39.66 -30.02
CA THR A 340 -6.86 39.81 -30.71
C THR A 340 -7.02 41.20 -31.28
N SER A 341 -6.72 42.26 -30.52
CA SER A 341 -6.78 43.65 -31.00
C SER A 341 -5.82 43.90 -32.17
N ILE A 342 -4.61 43.33 -32.14
CA ILE A 342 -3.66 43.40 -33.27
C ILE A 342 -4.19 42.66 -34.49
N ASN A 343 -4.72 41.44 -34.34
CA ASN A 343 -5.29 40.70 -35.46
C ASN A 343 -6.48 41.44 -36.09
N GLN A 344 -7.32 42.08 -35.28
CA GLN A 344 -8.39 42.95 -35.79
C GLN A 344 -7.85 44.13 -36.59
N ILE A 345 -6.76 44.79 -36.16
CA ILE A 345 -6.09 45.83 -36.95
C ILE A 345 -5.60 45.27 -38.29
N LEU A 346 -4.97 44.09 -38.28
CA LEU A 346 -4.38 43.48 -39.46
C LEU A 346 -5.40 42.92 -40.46
N SER A 347 -6.63 42.66 -40.01
CA SER A 347 -7.73 42.17 -40.85
C SER A 347 -8.31 43.24 -41.79
N VAL A 348 -8.09 44.53 -41.51
CA VAL A 348 -8.64 45.62 -42.31
C VAL A 348 -7.88 45.76 -43.63
N SER A 349 -8.57 45.67 -44.76
CA SER A 349 -7.96 45.84 -46.10
C SER A 349 -8.00 47.30 -46.55
N TRP A 350 -7.01 48.10 -46.14
CA TRP A 350 -6.93 49.50 -46.56
C TRP A 350 -6.72 49.67 -48.07
N ALA A 351 -6.09 48.70 -48.74
CA ALA A 351 -5.87 48.73 -50.18
C ALA A 351 -7.19 48.72 -50.99
N LYS A 352 -8.24 48.06 -50.46
CA LYS A 352 -9.56 47.97 -51.09
C LYS A 352 -10.53 49.08 -50.64
N ASN A 353 -10.08 50.02 -49.82
CA ASN A 353 -10.95 51.07 -49.29
C ASN A 353 -11.28 52.11 -50.38
N SER A 354 -12.53 52.13 -50.82
CA SER A 354 -13.03 53.01 -51.89
C SER A 354 -13.19 54.46 -51.46
N GLU A 355 -13.42 54.74 -50.18
CA GLU A 355 -13.58 56.10 -49.62
C GLU A 355 -12.26 56.88 -49.67
N LEU A 356 -11.18 56.27 -49.18
CA LEU A 356 -9.86 56.90 -49.10
C LEU A 356 -9.13 56.95 -50.45
N SER A 357 -9.61 56.25 -51.48
CA SER A 357 -8.96 56.21 -52.79
C SER A 357 -9.37 57.36 -53.72
N LYS A 358 -10.42 58.13 -53.37
CA LYS A 358 -11.01 59.19 -54.22
C LYS A 358 -10.18 60.46 -54.34
N THR A 359 -9.43 60.83 -53.29
CA THR A 359 -8.69 62.11 -53.25
C THR A 359 -7.19 61.89 -53.04
N ALA A 360 -6.35 62.81 -53.52
CA ALA A 360 -4.90 62.72 -53.32
C ALA A 360 -4.52 62.70 -51.82
N SER A 361 -5.21 63.48 -50.99
CA SER A 361 -5.04 63.49 -49.54
C SER A 361 -5.52 62.17 -48.90
N GLY A 362 -6.64 61.60 -49.35
CA GLY A 362 -7.13 60.30 -48.90
C GLY A 362 -6.15 59.16 -49.21
N ARG A 363 -5.52 59.17 -50.39
CA ARG A 363 -4.49 58.17 -50.77
C ARG A 363 -3.28 58.23 -49.84
N LYS A 364 -2.81 59.44 -49.49
CA LYS A 364 -1.74 59.62 -48.50
C LYS A 364 -2.11 59.06 -47.11
N VAL A 365 -3.35 59.27 -46.66
CA VAL A 365 -3.85 58.69 -45.40
C VAL A 365 -3.89 57.17 -45.48
N ARG A 366 -4.46 56.60 -46.55
CA ARG A 366 -4.52 55.15 -46.79
C ARG A 366 -3.13 54.50 -46.74
N ASP A 367 -2.16 55.07 -47.45
CA ASP A 367 -0.80 54.52 -47.50
C ASP A 367 -0.10 54.64 -46.13
N GLY A 368 -0.38 55.70 -45.38
CA GLY A 368 0.02 55.84 -43.97
C GLY A 368 -0.58 54.75 -43.06
N LEU A 369 -1.87 54.45 -43.19
CA LEU A 369 -2.54 53.38 -42.44
C LEU A 369 -1.96 52.00 -42.78
N ILE A 370 -1.64 51.74 -44.05
CA ILE A 370 -0.95 50.52 -44.49
C ILE A 370 0.45 50.42 -43.86
N ASN A 371 1.19 51.53 -43.80
CA ASN A 371 2.51 51.57 -43.16
C ASN A 371 2.43 51.26 -41.66
N ILE A 372 1.44 51.82 -40.96
CA ILE A 372 1.16 51.49 -39.56
C ILE A 372 0.84 49.99 -39.39
N GLN A 373 -0.05 49.43 -40.22
CA GLN A 373 -0.36 48.00 -40.18
C GLN A 373 0.87 47.11 -40.36
N LYS A 374 1.77 47.47 -41.29
CA LYS A 374 3.05 46.75 -41.48
C LYS A 374 3.89 46.77 -40.21
N SER A 375 3.96 47.90 -39.50
CA SER A 375 4.69 47.97 -38.22
C SER A 375 4.04 47.10 -37.14
N PHE A 376 2.70 47.11 -36.98
CA PHE A 376 2.02 46.17 -36.07
C PHE A 376 2.32 44.69 -36.40
N ARG A 377 2.34 44.33 -37.69
CA ARG A 377 2.64 42.97 -38.15
C ARG A 377 4.08 42.57 -37.86
N ASN A 378 5.05 43.42 -38.24
CA ASN A 378 6.46 43.07 -38.22
C ASN A 378 7.10 43.26 -36.85
N ASP A 379 6.67 44.28 -36.09
CA ASP A 379 7.30 44.63 -34.83
C ASP A 379 6.59 44.05 -33.60
N LEU A 380 5.26 43.86 -33.62
CA LEU A 380 4.50 43.45 -32.43
C LEU A 380 3.91 42.05 -32.47
N LYS A 381 3.41 41.58 -33.63
CA LYS A 381 2.72 40.28 -33.71
C LYS A 381 3.60 39.12 -33.26
N GLY A 382 4.79 38.97 -33.85
CA GLY A 382 5.72 37.88 -33.52
C GLY A 382 6.14 37.87 -32.03
N PRO A 383 6.67 38.98 -31.49
CA PRO A 383 7.04 39.05 -30.08
C PRO A 383 5.88 38.80 -29.11
N LEU A 384 4.67 39.26 -29.44
CA LEU A 384 3.48 39.03 -28.61
C LEU A 384 3.02 37.57 -28.65
N ASP A 385 3.02 36.94 -29.83
CA ASP A 385 2.69 35.52 -29.98
C ASP A 385 3.71 34.64 -29.22
N ASN A 386 5.00 35.00 -29.25
CA ASN A 386 6.04 34.33 -28.47
C ASN A 386 5.84 34.52 -26.96
N LEU A 387 5.46 35.72 -26.50
CA LEU A 387 5.14 35.99 -25.11
C LEU A 387 3.93 35.15 -24.63
N ILE A 388 2.88 35.03 -25.44
CA ILE A 388 1.70 34.21 -25.12
C ILE A 388 2.09 32.74 -24.96
N LYS A 389 2.89 32.21 -25.88
CA LYS A 389 3.40 30.83 -25.79
C LYS A 389 4.25 30.60 -24.55
N ALA A 390 5.16 31.54 -24.24
CA ALA A 390 6.01 31.45 -23.05
C ALA A 390 5.19 31.52 -21.75
N ASN A 391 4.19 32.42 -21.68
CA ASN A 391 3.26 32.49 -20.54
C ASN A 391 2.48 31.19 -20.35
N LYS A 392 2.00 30.59 -21.43
CA LYS A 392 1.31 29.29 -21.37
C LYS A 392 2.25 28.18 -20.87
N ALA A 393 3.48 28.12 -21.35
CA ALA A 393 4.45 27.13 -20.88
C ALA A 393 4.76 27.26 -19.38
N VAL A 394 4.82 28.49 -18.86
CA VAL A 394 4.97 28.75 -17.42
C VAL A 394 3.74 28.23 -16.64
N GLU A 395 2.53 28.52 -17.12
CA GLU A 395 1.29 28.02 -16.50
C GLU A 395 1.20 26.49 -16.50
N ASP A 396 1.50 25.84 -17.64
CA ASP A 396 1.44 24.39 -17.79
C ASP A 396 2.42 23.68 -16.83
N ILE A 397 3.55 24.32 -16.48
CA ILE A 397 4.49 23.83 -15.45
C ILE A 397 3.93 24.08 -14.03
N LEU A 398 3.38 25.27 -13.77
CA LEU A 398 2.86 25.63 -12.45
C LEU A 398 1.66 24.77 -12.03
N VAL A 399 0.86 24.26 -12.99
CA VAL A 399 -0.25 23.34 -12.72
C VAL A 399 0.23 21.96 -12.26
N GLN A 400 1.43 21.55 -12.65
CA GLN A 400 2.03 20.27 -12.21
C GLN A 400 2.56 20.34 -10.76
N LEU A 401 2.68 21.54 -10.19
CA LEU A 401 3.12 21.74 -8.83
C LEU A 401 1.90 21.88 -7.90
N PRO A 402 1.76 21.03 -6.86
CA PRO A 402 0.66 21.13 -5.87
C PRO A 402 0.77 22.38 -4.96
N LEU A 403 1.70 23.28 -5.25
CA LEU A 403 1.97 24.52 -4.51
C LEU A 403 0.93 25.62 -4.77
N ARG A 404 0.10 25.47 -5.83
CA ARG A 404 -1.02 26.38 -6.12
C ARG A 404 -2.34 25.82 -5.58
N LYS A 405 -3.09 26.68 -4.85
CA LYS A 405 -4.47 26.49 -4.33
C LYS A 405 -4.64 25.60 -3.08
N LYS A 406 -4.13 26.01 -1.92
CA LYS A 406 -4.42 25.39 -0.59
C LYS A 406 -4.30 23.85 -0.52
N ARG A 407 -3.42 23.25 -1.33
CA ARG A 407 -3.35 21.79 -1.54
C ARG A 407 -2.14 21.11 -0.92
N LEU A 408 -1.26 21.86 -0.27
CA LEU A 408 -0.08 21.31 0.38
C LEU A 408 -0.23 21.45 1.90
N GLU A 409 -0.64 20.37 2.53
CA GLU A 409 -0.62 20.20 3.98
C GLU A 409 0.35 19.05 4.26
N PHE A 410 1.25 19.25 5.22
CA PHE A 410 2.20 18.22 5.63
C PHE A 410 1.91 17.84 7.08
N SER A 411 1.66 16.56 7.30
CA SER A 411 1.52 15.97 8.62
C SER A 411 2.44 14.76 8.68
N SER A 412 3.14 14.59 9.78
CA SER A 412 4.01 13.44 10.04
C SER A 412 3.61 12.79 11.35
N GLY A 413 3.45 11.48 11.36
CA GLY A 413 3.17 10.72 12.57
C GLY A 413 3.33 9.22 12.36
N GLY A 414 3.68 8.51 13.42
CA GLY A 414 3.69 7.04 13.42
C GLY A 414 2.28 6.46 13.53
N VAL A 415 2.03 5.38 12.79
CA VAL A 415 0.82 4.56 12.92
C VAL A 415 1.21 3.24 13.56
N SER A 416 0.54 2.88 14.65
CA SER A 416 0.64 1.54 15.21
C SER A 416 -0.14 0.58 14.31
N TYR A 417 0.55 -0.39 13.72
CA TYR A 417 -0.11 -1.50 13.05
C TYR A 417 0.23 -2.78 13.82
N SER A 418 -0.79 -3.54 14.18
CA SER A 418 -0.63 -4.85 14.80
C SER A 418 -0.23 -5.86 13.73
N ARG A 419 1.08 -6.15 13.64
CA ARG A 419 1.52 -7.38 13.00
C ARG A 419 1.48 -8.45 14.08
N TRP A 420 0.63 -9.45 13.91
CA TRP A 420 0.70 -10.67 14.72
C TRP A 420 2.11 -11.24 14.56
N ILE A 421 2.93 -11.11 15.59
CA ILE A 421 4.15 -11.87 15.74
C ILE A 421 3.80 -12.90 16.80
N GLU A 422 3.74 -14.17 16.42
CA GLU A 422 3.82 -15.25 17.41
C GLU A 422 5.20 -15.18 18.06
N ALA A 423 5.34 -14.34 19.07
CA ALA A 423 6.48 -14.38 19.96
C ALA A 423 6.28 -15.59 20.88
N LYS A 424 6.74 -16.77 20.42
CA LYS A 424 6.95 -17.91 21.30
C LYS A 424 8.14 -17.60 22.19
N MET A 425 7.87 -17.03 23.35
CA MET A 425 8.83 -17.00 24.44
C MET A 425 8.66 -18.33 25.19
N PRO A 426 9.68 -19.21 25.22
CA PRO A 426 9.63 -20.39 26.06
C PRO A 426 9.69 -19.92 27.52
N VAL A 427 8.53 -19.73 28.13
CA VAL A 427 8.42 -19.58 29.58
C VAL A 427 8.75 -20.93 30.22
N PRO A 428 9.77 -21.01 31.10
CA PRO A 428 9.93 -22.18 31.94
C PRO A 428 8.80 -22.16 32.98
N CYS A 429 8.24 -23.34 33.24
CA CYS A 429 7.26 -23.65 34.28
C CYS A 429 5.77 -23.57 33.87
N LYS A 430 5.25 -24.68 33.34
CA LYS A 430 3.91 -25.15 33.71
C LYS A 430 3.99 -26.63 34.08
N LYS A 431 3.47 -26.96 35.27
CA LYS A 431 3.42 -28.29 35.90
C LYS A 431 3.17 -29.40 34.88
N GLU A 432 4.13 -30.31 34.73
CA GLU A 432 3.95 -31.55 33.98
C GLU A 432 3.01 -32.47 34.75
N LYS A 433 1.81 -32.70 34.20
CA LYS A 433 1.21 -34.03 34.27
C LYS A 433 1.71 -34.78 33.05
N THR A 434 2.58 -35.76 33.25
CA THR A 434 3.08 -36.62 32.18
C THR A 434 1.93 -37.45 31.63
N TYR A 435 1.28 -36.96 30.59
CA TYR A 435 0.65 -37.84 29.62
C TYR A 435 1.75 -38.24 28.65
N SER A 436 2.12 -39.52 28.65
CA SER A 436 2.86 -40.10 27.54
C SER A 436 1.95 -40.04 26.30
N LYS A 437 1.94 -38.90 25.60
CA LYS A 437 1.60 -38.88 24.18
C LYS A 437 2.92 -39.13 23.46
N THR A 438 3.07 -40.35 22.96
CA THR A 438 3.97 -40.64 21.84
C THR A 438 3.76 -39.54 20.80
N ILE A 439 4.82 -38.90 20.30
CA ILE A 439 4.72 -37.90 19.23
C ILE A 439 3.93 -38.52 18.08
N GLY A 440 2.66 -38.13 17.99
CA GLY A 440 1.67 -38.67 17.10
C GLY A 440 0.54 -37.68 17.01
N GLY A 441 0.50 -36.94 15.89
CA GLY A 441 -0.69 -36.23 15.46
C GLY A 441 -0.72 -34.72 15.74
N PHE A 442 0.06 -33.92 15.00
CA PHE A 442 -0.69 -33.06 14.08
C PHE A 442 -1.06 -34.00 12.96
N SER A 443 -2.30 -34.50 12.99
CA SER A 443 -2.77 -35.40 11.96
C SER A 443 -2.44 -34.78 10.61
N LYS A 444 -2.01 -35.60 9.67
CA LYS A 444 -1.93 -35.27 8.24
C LYS A 444 -3.36 -35.01 7.69
N SER A 445 -4.14 -34.17 8.35
CA SER A 445 -5.49 -33.80 7.97
C SER A 445 -5.43 -32.51 7.17
N MET A 446 -5.94 -32.57 5.94
CA MET A 446 -6.10 -31.42 5.08
C MET A 446 -6.95 -30.34 5.77
N SER A 447 -6.62 -29.08 5.48
CA SER A 447 -7.35 -27.88 5.94
C SER A 447 -8.87 -28.10 6.00
N PRO A 448 -9.54 -27.82 7.15
CA PRO A 448 -10.99 -28.00 7.28
C PRO A 448 -11.78 -27.26 6.20
N LEU A 449 -11.33 -26.07 5.81
CA LEU A 449 -11.95 -25.29 4.74
C LEU A 449 -11.91 -26.04 3.40
N ALA A 450 -10.74 -26.59 3.02
CA ALA A 450 -10.60 -27.37 1.80
C ALA A 450 -11.48 -28.62 1.80
N MET A 451 -11.52 -29.35 2.91
CA MET A 451 -12.34 -30.56 3.02
C MET A 451 -13.84 -30.27 3.03
N GLY A 452 -14.24 -29.17 3.68
CA GLY A 452 -15.62 -28.70 3.70
C GLY A 452 -16.12 -28.27 2.33
N THR A 453 -15.33 -27.52 1.56
CA THR A 453 -15.72 -27.10 0.22
C THR A 453 -15.64 -28.23 -0.80
N PHE A 454 -14.64 -29.12 -0.69
CA PHE A 454 -14.58 -30.38 -1.44
C PHE A 454 -15.86 -31.20 -1.23
N ALA A 455 -16.22 -31.46 0.04
CA ALA A 455 -17.38 -32.27 0.40
C ALA A 455 -18.68 -31.65 -0.11
N THR A 456 -18.85 -30.34 0.07
CA THR A 456 -20.05 -29.61 -0.37
C THR A 456 -20.23 -29.71 -1.89
N THR A 457 -19.17 -29.42 -2.65
CA THR A 457 -19.24 -29.45 -4.12
C THR A 457 -19.46 -30.86 -4.65
N LEU A 458 -18.71 -31.84 -4.15
CA LEU A 458 -18.83 -33.21 -4.64
C LEU A 458 -20.18 -33.85 -4.25
N LEU A 459 -20.68 -33.60 -3.04
CA LEU A 459 -21.98 -34.12 -2.62
C LEU A 459 -23.12 -33.53 -3.47
N THR A 460 -23.12 -32.22 -3.70
CA THR A 460 -24.15 -31.55 -4.52
C THR A 460 -24.11 -32.01 -5.98
N LEU A 461 -22.92 -32.16 -6.57
CA LEU A 461 -22.75 -32.70 -7.91
C LEU A 461 -23.25 -34.15 -8.01
N SER A 462 -22.90 -34.98 -7.03
CA SER A 462 -23.26 -36.40 -6.98
C SER A 462 -24.77 -36.63 -6.89
N LEU A 463 -25.49 -35.80 -6.12
CA LEU A 463 -26.95 -35.85 -6.05
C LEU A 463 -27.59 -35.61 -7.43
N SER A 464 -26.99 -34.73 -8.24
CA SER A 464 -27.45 -34.49 -9.60
C SER A 464 -27.05 -35.62 -10.56
N MET A 465 -25.84 -36.17 -10.45
CA MET A 465 -25.41 -37.34 -11.25
C MET A 465 -26.30 -38.58 -11.02
N MET A 466 -26.84 -38.73 -9.81
CA MET A 466 -27.80 -39.80 -9.49
C MET A 466 -29.24 -39.49 -9.93
N GLY A 467 -29.53 -38.26 -10.41
CA GLY A 467 -30.87 -37.82 -10.80
C GLY A 467 -31.83 -37.64 -9.62
N PHE A 468 -31.30 -37.33 -8.43
CA PHE A 468 -32.14 -37.18 -7.24
C PHE A 468 -33.15 -36.04 -7.43
N ARG A 469 -34.42 -36.30 -7.12
CA ARG A 469 -35.55 -35.39 -7.41
C ARG A 469 -35.69 -34.96 -8.88
N GLY A 470 -35.16 -35.74 -9.83
CA GLY A 470 -35.24 -35.44 -11.26
C GLY A 470 -34.30 -34.31 -11.71
N VAL A 471 -33.30 -33.94 -10.90
CA VAL A 471 -32.32 -32.89 -11.25
C VAL A 471 -31.12 -33.51 -11.95
N GLU A 472 -31.09 -33.45 -13.28
CA GLU A 472 -29.97 -33.96 -14.09
C GLU A 472 -29.03 -32.84 -14.59
N THR A 473 -29.48 -31.58 -14.54
CA THR A 473 -28.71 -30.43 -15.06
C THR A 473 -27.72 -29.89 -14.02
N GLN A 474 -26.43 -29.91 -14.35
CA GLN A 474 -25.35 -29.55 -13.43
C GLN A 474 -24.96 -28.05 -13.40
N THR A 475 -25.57 -27.21 -14.25
CA THR A 475 -25.19 -25.80 -14.41
C THR A 475 -25.35 -24.95 -13.14
N ILE A 476 -26.28 -25.30 -12.25
CA ILE A 476 -26.44 -24.60 -10.97
C ILE A 476 -25.20 -24.76 -10.06
N PHE A 477 -24.40 -25.81 -10.27
CA PHE A 477 -23.22 -26.09 -9.45
C PHE A 477 -21.95 -25.38 -9.94
N ILE A 478 -22.01 -24.58 -11.02
CA ILE A 478 -20.86 -23.77 -11.49
C ILE A 478 -20.31 -22.90 -10.35
N GLY A 479 -21.18 -22.31 -9.52
CA GLY A 479 -20.77 -21.54 -8.35
C GLY A 479 -19.94 -22.35 -7.36
N ASN A 480 -20.39 -23.57 -7.05
CA ASN A 480 -19.69 -24.48 -6.14
C ASN A 480 -18.36 -24.99 -6.74
N LEU A 481 -18.34 -25.24 -8.05
CA LEU A 481 -17.16 -25.70 -8.79
C LEU A 481 -16.07 -24.62 -8.85
N CYS A 482 -16.42 -23.40 -9.23
CA CYS A 482 -15.46 -22.30 -9.39
C CYS A 482 -15.03 -21.67 -8.06
N PHE A 483 -15.97 -21.37 -7.16
CA PHE A 483 -15.66 -20.60 -5.95
C PHE A 483 -15.39 -21.49 -4.74
N ALA A 484 -16.26 -22.45 -4.44
CA ALA A 484 -16.07 -23.28 -3.25
C ALA A 484 -14.93 -24.29 -3.43
N ALA A 485 -15.03 -25.19 -4.40
CA ALA A 485 -14.00 -26.19 -4.64
C ALA A 485 -12.79 -25.64 -5.40
N GLY A 486 -12.97 -24.68 -6.32
CA GLY A 486 -11.87 -24.03 -7.01
C GLY A 486 -11.11 -23.07 -6.10
N LEU A 487 -11.68 -21.89 -5.85
CA LEU A 487 -10.97 -20.80 -5.16
C LEU A 487 -10.64 -21.13 -3.70
N CYS A 488 -11.60 -21.57 -2.88
CA CYS A 488 -11.33 -21.79 -1.45
C CYS A 488 -10.34 -22.94 -1.22
N MET A 489 -10.41 -24.03 -2.00
CA MET A 489 -9.45 -25.13 -1.90
C MET A 489 -8.04 -24.70 -2.36
N PHE A 490 -7.95 -23.87 -3.41
CA PHE A 490 -6.66 -23.33 -3.86
C PHE A 490 -6.02 -22.42 -2.80
N VAL A 491 -6.82 -21.57 -2.15
CA VAL A 491 -6.35 -20.74 -1.03
C VAL A 491 -5.87 -21.61 0.13
N SER A 492 -6.64 -22.64 0.52
CA SER A 492 -6.22 -23.61 1.54
C SER A 492 -4.93 -24.33 1.19
N ALA A 493 -4.69 -24.64 -0.10
CA ALA A 493 -3.45 -25.26 -0.54
C ALA A 493 -2.22 -24.39 -0.24
N GLN A 494 -2.32 -23.06 -0.42
CA GLN A 494 -1.22 -22.13 -0.12
C GLN A 494 -0.81 -22.19 1.36
N TRP A 495 -1.77 -22.39 2.26
CA TRP A 495 -1.49 -22.55 3.69
C TRP A 495 -0.86 -23.90 4.03
N GLU A 496 -1.16 -24.97 3.27
CA GLU A 496 -0.45 -26.25 3.41
C GLU A 496 1.04 -26.15 2.99
N MET A 497 1.36 -25.28 2.03
CA MET A 497 2.75 -24.97 1.68
C MET A 497 3.48 -24.28 2.86
N ALA A 498 2.82 -23.33 3.53
CA ALA A 498 3.38 -22.67 4.72
C ALA A 498 3.59 -23.64 5.90
N ARG A 499 2.75 -24.69 6.00
CA ARG A 499 2.90 -25.79 6.99
C ARG A 499 3.96 -26.83 6.61
N GLY A 500 4.61 -26.71 5.45
CA GLY A 500 5.58 -27.68 4.94
C GLY A 500 4.96 -29.01 4.46
N ASN A 501 3.64 -29.06 4.23
CA ASN A 501 2.93 -30.26 3.77
C ASN A 501 2.87 -30.31 2.24
N THR A 502 3.93 -30.81 1.61
CA THR A 502 4.04 -30.90 0.14
C THR A 502 2.94 -31.76 -0.50
N PHE A 503 2.53 -32.84 0.17
CA PHE A 503 1.44 -33.70 -0.33
C PHE A 503 0.10 -32.96 -0.31
N GLY A 504 -0.23 -32.31 0.81
CA GLY A 504 -1.45 -31.52 0.96
C GLY A 504 -1.53 -30.39 -0.06
N TYR A 505 -0.43 -29.63 -0.23
CA TYR A 505 -0.33 -28.58 -1.24
C TYR A 505 -0.61 -29.11 -2.66
N SER A 506 0.07 -30.20 -3.05
CA SER A 506 -0.01 -30.74 -4.40
C SER A 506 -1.40 -31.31 -4.69
N ALA A 507 -1.96 -32.08 -3.75
CA ALA A 507 -3.27 -32.68 -3.91
C ALA A 507 -4.39 -31.63 -3.96
N LEU A 508 -4.42 -30.71 -2.99
CA LEU A 508 -5.45 -29.67 -2.94
C LEU A 508 -5.37 -28.73 -4.15
N SER A 509 -4.18 -28.33 -4.59
CA SER A 509 -4.02 -27.47 -5.77
C SER A 509 -4.50 -28.17 -7.05
N ALA A 510 -4.17 -29.46 -7.24
CA ALA A 510 -4.59 -30.22 -8.41
C ALA A 510 -6.12 -30.36 -8.49
N TYR A 511 -6.79 -30.72 -7.38
CA TYR A 511 -8.24 -30.82 -7.35
C TYR A 511 -8.93 -29.45 -7.47
N ALA A 512 -8.37 -28.39 -6.90
CA ALA A 512 -8.90 -27.03 -7.04
C ALA A 512 -8.95 -26.60 -8.51
N VAL A 513 -7.86 -26.82 -9.25
CA VAL A 513 -7.78 -26.47 -10.68
C VAL A 513 -8.72 -27.36 -11.51
N PHE A 514 -8.85 -28.64 -11.16
CA PHE A 514 -9.82 -29.53 -11.81
C PHE A 514 -11.26 -29.03 -11.64
N TYR A 515 -11.71 -28.77 -10.41
CA TYR A 515 -13.09 -28.32 -10.17
C TYR A 515 -13.35 -26.94 -10.79
N GLY A 516 -12.39 -26.02 -10.71
CA GLY A 516 -12.49 -24.71 -11.36
C GLY A 516 -12.60 -24.83 -12.88
N GLY A 517 -11.78 -25.68 -13.50
CA GLY A 517 -11.83 -25.94 -14.93
C GLY A 517 -13.12 -26.65 -15.38
N TYR A 518 -13.62 -27.60 -14.58
CA TYR A 518 -14.91 -28.25 -14.83
C TYR A 518 -16.07 -27.26 -14.78
N GLY A 519 -16.06 -26.33 -13.81
CA GLY A 519 -17.03 -25.23 -13.75
C GLY A 519 -16.98 -24.30 -14.97
N VAL A 520 -15.79 -24.04 -15.50
CA VAL A 520 -15.59 -23.27 -16.74
C VAL A 520 -16.18 -23.99 -17.95
N ILE A 521 -15.97 -25.31 -18.08
CA ILE A 521 -16.51 -26.11 -19.19
C ILE A 521 -18.05 -26.09 -19.19
N LEU A 522 -18.67 -26.12 -18.01
CA LEU A 522 -20.12 -26.10 -17.87
C LEU A 522 -20.75 -24.71 -18.03
N CYS A 523 -19.94 -23.64 -18.05
CA CYS A 523 -20.43 -22.27 -18.10
C CYS A 523 -20.88 -21.88 -19.53
N PRO A 524 -22.19 -21.64 -19.77
CA PRO A 524 -22.69 -21.37 -21.12
C PRO A 524 -22.08 -20.09 -21.73
N SER A 525 -21.83 -19.07 -20.92
CA SER A 525 -21.27 -17.79 -21.40
C SER A 525 -19.82 -17.89 -21.90
N LEU A 526 -19.11 -18.97 -21.56
CA LEU A 526 -17.74 -19.19 -22.01
C LEU A 526 -17.67 -19.99 -23.33
N GLY A 527 -18.82 -20.45 -23.85
CA GLY A 527 -18.94 -21.03 -25.18
C GLY A 527 -18.15 -22.32 -25.43
N VAL A 528 -17.73 -23.04 -24.37
CA VAL A 528 -16.92 -24.26 -24.52
C VAL A 528 -17.72 -25.34 -25.24
N LEU A 529 -18.97 -25.58 -24.83
CA LEU A 529 -19.86 -26.54 -25.50
C LEU A 529 -20.22 -26.08 -26.92
N ASP A 530 -20.46 -24.78 -27.11
CA ASP A 530 -20.83 -24.21 -28.41
C ASP A 530 -19.71 -24.35 -29.44
N SER A 531 -18.44 -24.37 -28.99
CA SER A 531 -17.29 -24.58 -29.88
C SER A 531 -17.27 -25.96 -30.54
N TYR A 532 -17.90 -26.96 -29.92
CA TYR A 532 -18.10 -28.30 -30.48
C TYR A 532 -19.42 -28.43 -31.27
N GLY A 533 -20.22 -27.36 -31.38
CA GLY A 533 -21.55 -27.40 -32.01
C GLY A 533 -22.63 -28.11 -31.19
N GLY A 534 -22.44 -28.21 -29.86
CA GLY A 534 -23.33 -28.91 -28.94
C GLY A 534 -22.72 -30.21 -28.38
N PRO A 535 -23.53 -31.10 -27.78
CA PRO A 535 -23.06 -32.35 -27.16
C PRO A 535 -22.73 -33.41 -28.22
N THR A 536 -21.68 -33.15 -29.01
CA THR A 536 -21.19 -34.06 -30.03
C THR A 536 -20.40 -35.22 -29.41
N PRO A 537 -20.21 -36.34 -30.14
CA PRO A 537 -19.31 -37.41 -29.68
C PRO A 537 -17.89 -36.92 -29.38
N GLU A 538 -17.41 -35.92 -30.13
CA GLU A 538 -16.10 -35.29 -29.90
C GLU A 538 -16.05 -34.56 -28.55
N TYR A 539 -17.10 -33.79 -28.22
CA TYR A 539 -17.23 -33.15 -26.90
C TYR A 539 -17.23 -34.17 -25.76
N HIS A 540 -18.01 -35.24 -25.89
CA HIS A 540 -18.09 -36.28 -24.87
C HIS A 540 -16.76 -37.03 -24.70
N ASN A 541 -16.05 -37.34 -25.78
CA ASN A 541 -14.71 -37.92 -25.70
C ASN A 541 -13.72 -36.97 -25.02
N ALA A 542 -13.73 -35.68 -25.34
CA ALA A 542 -12.88 -34.67 -24.70
C ALA A 542 -13.16 -34.53 -23.20
N LEU A 543 -14.45 -34.54 -22.80
CA LEU A 543 -14.85 -34.47 -21.40
C LEU A 543 -14.47 -35.75 -20.63
N GLY A 544 -14.56 -36.91 -21.27
CA GLY A 544 -14.10 -38.18 -20.72
C GLY A 544 -12.58 -38.20 -20.46
N PHE A 545 -11.77 -37.70 -21.40
CA PHE A 545 -10.33 -37.54 -21.19
C PHE A 545 -10.01 -36.53 -20.07
N TYR A 546 -10.76 -35.44 -20.00
CA TYR A 546 -10.63 -34.43 -18.94
C TYR A 546 -10.88 -35.02 -17.55
N ALA A 547 -11.91 -35.85 -17.38
CA ALA A 547 -12.19 -36.53 -16.11
C ALA A 547 -11.16 -37.62 -15.77
N LEU A 548 -10.70 -38.40 -16.78
CA LEU A 548 -9.73 -39.48 -16.56
C LEU A 548 -8.36 -38.98 -16.11
N ILE A 549 -7.86 -37.87 -16.62
CA ILE A 549 -6.46 -37.49 -16.37
C ILE A 549 -6.20 -37.12 -14.89
N PHE A 550 -7.26 -36.83 -14.14
CA PHE A 550 -7.22 -36.55 -12.71
C PHE A 550 -7.48 -37.78 -11.82
N THR A 551 -7.53 -39.00 -12.36
CA THR A 551 -7.78 -40.24 -11.60
C THR A 551 -6.56 -40.76 -10.84
N ARG A 552 -5.50 -39.99 -10.58
CA ARG A 552 -4.33 -40.52 -9.86
C ARG A 552 -3.70 -39.57 -8.87
N LEU A 553 -4.23 -39.60 -7.64
CA LEU A 553 -3.52 -39.27 -6.41
C LEU A 553 -3.99 -40.24 -5.32
N THR A 554 -3.08 -40.89 -4.61
CA THR A 554 -3.44 -41.82 -3.52
C THR A 554 -2.64 -41.47 -2.28
N ASN A 555 -3.33 -41.18 -1.17
CA ASN A 555 -2.73 -41.03 0.14
C ASN A 555 -3.07 -42.26 1.01
N PHE A 556 -2.06 -42.86 1.64
CA PHE A 556 -2.20 -44.02 2.51
C PHE A 556 -2.07 -43.68 4.00
N SER A 557 -2.25 -42.41 4.37
CA SER A 557 -1.98 -41.93 5.73
C SER A 557 -3.02 -42.33 6.77
N ASN A 558 -4.30 -42.44 6.41
CA ASN A 558 -5.36 -42.90 7.29
C ASN A 558 -6.51 -43.54 6.48
N LEU A 559 -7.37 -44.30 7.15
CA LEU A 559 -8.44 -45.08 6.54
C LEU A 559 -9.48 -44.17 5.85
N VAL A 560 -9.78 -43.02 6.45
CA VAL A 560 -10.72 -42.03 5.88
C VAL A 560 -10.18 -41.42 4.59
N SER A 561 -8.92 -40.98 4.54
CA SER A 561 -8.33 -40.44 3.31
C SER A 561 -8.22 -41.52 2.25
N PHE A 562 -7.82 -42.75 2.63
CA PHE A 562 -7.79 -43.88 1.70
C PHE A 562 -9.19 -44.13 1.10
N GLY A 563 -10.24 -44.07 1.93
CA GLY A 563 -11.63 -44.14 1.50
C GLY A 563 -11.95 -43.05 0.47
N ILE A 564 -11.70 -41.78 0.80
CA ILE A 564 -11.94 -40.62 -0.08
C ILE A 564 -11.27 -40.81 -1.44
N PHE A 565 -9.96 -41.07 -1.48
CA PHE A 565 -9.22 -41.21 -2.73
C PHE A 565 -9.69 -42.42 -3.55
N THR A 566 -10.05 -43.53 -2.89
CA THR A 566 -10.58 -44.72 -3.56
C THR A 566 -11.95 -44.44 -4.18
N THR A 567 -12.84 -43.77 -3.44
CA THR A 567 -14.17 -43.42 -3.95
C THR A 567 -14.11 -42.38 -5.07
N ILE A 568 -13.22 -41.37 -4.99
CA ILE A 568 -13.00 -40.41 -6.08
C ILE A 568 -12.46 -41.11 -7.33
N PHE A 569 -11.53 -42.06 -7.16
CA PHE A 569 -10.98 -42.82 -8.28
C PHE A 569 -12.10 -43.51 -9.08
N PHE A 570 -13.01 -44.21 -8.39
CA PHE A 570 -14.14 -44.84 -9.04
C PHE A 570 -15.14 -43.82 -9.61
N CYS A 571 -15.39 -42.72 -8.91
CA CYS A 571 -16.25 -41.64 -9.39
C CYS A 571 -15.78 -41.11 -10.76
N PHE A 572 -14.53 -40.66 -10.88
CA PHE A 572 -14.01 -40.08 -12.13
C PHE A 572 -13.81 -41.11 -13.23
N THR A 573 -13.45 -42.35 -12.89
CA THR A 573 -13.32 -43.43 -13.88
C THR A 573 -14.68 -43.76 -14.49
N LEU A 574 -15.73 -43.84 -13.67
CA LEU A 574 -17.09 -44.14 -14.13
C LEU A 574 -17.73 -42.93 -14.85
N ASP A 575 -17.43 -41.70 -14.42
CA ASP A 575 -17.87 -40.48 -15.11
C ASP A 575 -17.24 -40.38 -16.51
N ALA A 576 -15.96 -40.69 -16.64
CA ALA A 576 -15.33 -40.77 -17.95
C ALA A 576 -15.90 -41.90 -18.81
N ALA A 577 -16.10 -43.09 -18.24
CA ALA A 577 -16.71 -44.21 -18.95
C ALA A 577 -18.15 -43.87 -19.41
N SER A 578 -18.90 -43.11 -18.61
CA SER A 578 -20.20 -42.58 -18.98
C SER A 578 -20.10 -41.66 -20.20
N ASN A 579 -19.15 -40.73 -20.20
CA ASN A 579 -18.94 -39.83 -21.33
C ASN A 579 -18.52 -40.58 -22.61
N PHE A 580 -17.62 -41.56 -22.52
CA PHE A 580 -17.28 -42.40 -23.68
C PHE A 580 -18.46 -43.24 -24.18
N ALA A 581 -19.27 -43.81 -23.28
CA ALA A 581 -20.49 -44.52 -23.67
C ALA A 581 -21.51 -43.59 -24.35
N HIS A 582 -21.57 -42.31 -23.94
CA HIS A 582 -22.35 -41.28 -24.61
C HIS A 582 -21.83 -40.99 -26.03
N ALA A 583 -20.52 -40.91 -26.22
CA ALA A 583 -19.89 -40.74 -27.54
C ALA A 583 -20.16 -41.94 -28.47
N ASP A 584 -20.20 -43.16 -27.93
CA ASP A 584 -20.54 -44.39 -28.64
C ASP A 584 -22.05 -44.54 -28.94
N GLY A 585 -22.89 -43.57 -28.55
CA GLY A 585 -24.34 -43.62 -28.73
C GLY A 585 -25.09 -44.57 -27.77
N LYS A 586 -24.41 -45.14 -26.77
CA LYS A 586 -24.99 -46.06 -25.77
C LYS A 586 -25.59 -45.28 -24.59
N VAL A 587 -26.60 -44.46 -24.86
CA VAL A 587 -27.18 -43.49 -23.91
C VAL A 587 -27.66 -44.13 -22.60
N GLU A 588 -28.29 -45.30 -22.64
CA GLU A 588 -28.77 -45.98 -21.44
C GLU A 588 -27.62 -46.47 -20.53
N VAL A 589 -26.59 -47.04 -21.14
CA VAL A 589 -25.37 -47.47 -20.44
C VAL A 589 -24.67 -46.26 -19.83
N ALA A 590 -24.57 -45.16 -20.57
CA ALA A 590 -23.99 -43.92 -20.08
C ALA A 590 -24.72 -43.38 -18.85
N LYS A 591 -26.06 -43.32 -18.88
CA LYS A 591 -26.87 -42.92 -17.70
C LYS A 591 -26.63 -43.81 -16.48
N ASN A 592 -26.53 -45.13 -16.68
CA ASN A 592 -26.26 -46.06 -15.58
C ASN A 592 -24.85 -45.87 -15.00
N LEU A 593 -23.86 -45.63 -15.85
CA LEU A 593 -22.48 -45.32 -15.43
C LEU A 593 -22.39 -43.97 -14.70
N MET A 594 -23.11 -42.94 -15.18
CA MET A 594 -23.20 -41.64 -14.53
C MET A 594 -23.81 -41.75 -13.12
N LYS A 595 -24.89 -42.54 -12.97
CA LYS A 595 -25.49 -42.82 -11.66
C LYS A 595 -24.51 -43.55 -10.74
N ALA A 596 -23.81 -44.55 -11.26
CA ALA A 596 -22.79 -45.28 -10.49
C ALA A 596 -21.65 -44.34 -10.05
N ALA A 597 -21.17 -43.46 -10.93
CA ALA A 597 -20.19 -42.43 -10.60
C ALA A 597 -20.70 -41.52 -9.46
N GLY A 598 -21.95 -41.06 -9.55
CA GLY A 598 -22.61 -40.26 -8.52
C GLY A 598 -22.70 -40.96 -7.16
N VAL A 599 -22.91 -42.28 -7.11
CA VAL A 599 -22.91 -43.03 -5.83
C VAL A 599 -21.54 -42.97 -5.17
N PHE A 600 -20.46 -43.17 -5.91
CA PHE A 600 -19.10 -43.09 -5.37
C PHE A 600 -18.72 -41.66 -4.96
N GLY A 601 -19.11 -40.66 -5.76
CA GLY A 601 -18.93 -39.25 -5.41
C GLY A 601 -19.68 -38.86 -4.13
N PHE A 602 -20.90 -39.39 -3.94
CA PHE A 602 -21.70 -39.15 -2.74
C PHE A 602 -21.04 -39.70 -1.48
N VAL A 603 -20.56 -40.96 -1.53
CA VAL A 603 -19.81 -41.56 -0.42
C VAL A 603 -18.54 -40.76 -0.12
N SER A 604 -17.81 -40.33 -1.15
CA SER A 604 -16.63 -39.48 -0.97
C SER A 604 -16.96 -38.13 -0.33
N GLY A 605 -18.09 -37.53 -0.67
CA GLY A 605 -18.55 -36.27 -0.06
C GLY A 605 -18.84 -36.43 1.44
N LEU A 606 -19.49 -37.52 1.84
CA LEU A 606 -19.73 -37.84 3.25
C LEU A 606 -18.43 -38.05 4.03
N LEU A 607 -17.48 -38.80 3.46
CA LEU A 607 -16.16 -38.98 4.06
C LEU A 607 -15.38 -37.66 4.13
N GLY A 608 -15.57 -36.77 3.15
CA GLY A 608 -15.02 -35.41 3.16
C GLY A 608 -15.56 -34.56 4.31
N TYR A 609 -16.88 -34.58 4.55
CA TYR A 609 -17.47 -33.91 5.72
C TYR A 609 -17.02 -34.51 7.04
N TYR A 610 -16.86 -35.83 7.11
CA TYR A 610 -16.29 -36.50 8.27
C TYR A 610 -14.86 -36.01 8.53
N SER A 611 -14.02 -35.91 7.49
CA SER A 611 -12.67 -35.38 7.60
C SER A 611 -12.64 -33.90 8.02
N CYS A 612 -13.59 -33.09 7.55
CA CYS A 612 -13.75 -31.70 7.97
C CYS A 612 -14.12 -31.62 9.46
N ALA A 613 -15.14 -32.37 9.89
CA ALA A 613 -15.56 -32.44 11.28
C ALA A 613 -14.44 -32.95 12.20
N ALA A 614 -13.72 -33.99 11.79
CA ALA A 614 -12.57 -34.51 12.55
C ALA A 614 -11.48 -33.45 12.75
N ALA A 615 -11.19 -32.66 11.72
CA ALA A 615 -10.21 -31.58 11.82
C ALA A 615 -10.71 -30.43 12.71
N MET A 616 -11.97 -30.03 12.60
CA MET A 616 -12.55 -28.98 13.46
C MET A 616 -12.68 -29.42 14.93
N CYS A 617 -13.04 -30.67 15.18
CA CYS A 617 -13.15 -31.21 16.53
C CYS A 617 -11.79 -31.34 17.22
N ALA A 618 -10.72 -31.64 16.48
CA ALA A 618 -9.36 -31.69 17.04
C ALA A 618 -8.89 -30.33 17.59
N ASP A 619 -9.33 -29.23 16.98
CA ASP A 619 -9.00 -27.87 17.42
C ASP A 619 -9.95 -27.36 18.53
N ALA A 620 -11.22 -27.74 18.49
CA ALA A 620 -12.27 -27.15 19.34
C ALA A 620 -12.66 -27.99 20.56
N LEU A 621 -12.41 -29.31 20.56
CA LEU A 621 -12.89 -30.25 21.57
C LEU A 621 -11.75 -31.06 22.20
N PRO A 622 -11.89 -31.51 23.46
CA PRO A 622 -10.86 -32.29 24.16
C PRO A 622 -10.75 -33.75 23.69
N PHE A 623 -11.43 -34.13 22.62
CA PHE A 623 -11.41 -35.49 22.06
C PHE A 623 -11.27 -35.46 20.54
N GLU A 624 -10.60 -36.47 19.97
CA GLU A 624 -10.36 -36.61 18.53
C GLU A 624 -11.33 -37.64 17.92
N LEU A 625 -11.88 -37.35 16.73
CA LEU A 625 -12.71 -38.30 16.01
C LEU A 625 -11.85 -39.40 15.35
N PRO A 626 -12.25 -40.68 15.43
CA PRO A 626 -11.44 -41.80 14.99
C PRO A 626 -11.28 -41.88 13.47
N CYS A 627 -10.15 -41.42 12.94
CA CYS A 627 -9.87 -41.44 11.49
C CYS A 627 -9.15 -42.72 10.99
N GLY A 628 -8.80 -43.65 11.88
CA GLY A 628 -8.14 -44.93 11.59
C GLY A 628 -6.71 -44.77 11.05
N ASP A 629 -5.70 -44.84 11.92
CA ASP A 629 -4.30 -44.75 11.51
C ASP A 629 -3.82 -46.05 10.81
N THR A 630 -3.39 -45.92 9.56
CA THR A 630 -2.90 -47.03 8.72
C THR A 630 -1.39 -47.21 8.79
N SER A 631 -0.67 -46.42 9.61
CA SER A 631 0.79 -46.44 9.77
C SER A 631 1.36 -47.83 10.10
N ARG A 632 0.58 -48.68 10.80
CA ARG A 632 0.97 -50.05 11.16
C ARG A 632 1.12 -50.98 9.96
N PHE A 633 0.40 -50.74 8.87
CA PHE A 633 0.41 -51.59 7.68
C PHE A 633 1.48 -51.16 6.65
N PHE A 634 2.02 -49.94 6.75
CA PHE A 634 2.94 -49.36 5.77
C PHE A 634 4.27 -48.89 6.39
N LYS A 635 4.86 -49.67 7.31
CA LYS A 635 6.22 -49.41 7.84
C LYS A 635 7.25 -49.46 6.72
N LYS A 636 7.69 -48.31 6.22
CA LYS A 636 8.89 -48.19 5.38
C LYS A 636 10.12 -48.16 6.29
N THR A 637 10.93 -49.22 6.24
CA THR A 637 12.30 -49.27 6.77
C THR A 637 13.11 -48.14 6.12
N ARG A 638 13.36 -47.04 6.83
CA ARG A 638 14.30 -46.01 6.39
C ARG A 638 15.42 -45.89 7.43
N LYS A 639 16.56 -46.54 7.13
CA LYS A 639 17.84 -46.22 7.77
C LYS A 639 18.12 -44.74 7.48
N GLN A 640 18.29 -43.94 8.53
CA GLN A 640 18.70 -42.55 8.42
C GLN A 640 20.18 -42.51 8.02
N LEU A 641 20.50 -41.73 6.99
CA LEU A 641 21.84 -41.29 6.61
C LEU A 641 21.97 -39.83 7.03
#